data_AF-I4YFD1-F1
#
_entry.id   AF-I4YFD1-F1
#
_cell.length_a   1.000
_cell.length_b   1.000
_cell.length_c   1.000
_cell.angle_alpha   90.00
_cell.angle_beta   90.00
_cell.angle_gamma   90.00
#
_symmetry.space_group_name_H-M   'P 1'
#
loop_
_entity.id
_entity.type
_entity.pdbx_description
1 polymer ?
#
loop_
_entity_poly.entity_id
_entity_poly.type
_entity_poly.pdbx_seq_one_letter_code
_entity_poly.pdbx_strand_id
1 'polypeptide(L)'
;MKRLSGYFQRDLSRRDNESLNQRYHLGFASHYKSLQPHEKTTFQSTEIFIGFLENSEINTYDRDVFLRILLLDLRPGGVSDKWDIQTALSALKVIKVLGRSSIGTTALTTIDAFNCLASLLERKGYNESTATTPSLTSRLQSHRASYITSSDTISVSECHLESMTIVANTLLLHEQARYNAVQSNIPSLCYQALKAQQNTSDIHFVAARCLFLCTLKPDPVVTKLVHEDNLVDVIHARLIQYTPYIIPSNKSNDIPPRSKELVTDILKLFFNLTLHHKSSNSSPILGENWDEKFSKLLQPLLILFMDLTGNSNVNAISPIPQPIPQVIHSLLCFPFKPFTQIWSNPHSSGSFSPSAAINRLSRSLSRASVVQYDTSKLNFENMDNYPLLNRLIELLNNVISAFWPSSSLEGGESVDSAQAKTKSAGVGINLDETLSPLIMLLRKLVAEDTRGNGGFKGSLWRLLGLHDIDRSVKMEQRGDSLGVFVRFLTSSLFPSIKTTVGELLFALCDNDPTKMSSTIGFGNAAGFLFSKGLLSAGAGDPAETGVNPVTGAYEEARSGGPEEMTEEEKEAEAEKLFDAFDRLNRNGIIKTSNPMQDPKNQARFQEIEEEEVDELKKQDEQDEEDVEQMMKEYKSRKDKSTP
;
A
#
# COMPACT_ATOMS: atom_id res chain seq x y z
N MET A 1 -17.77 -21.92 -8.74
CA MET A 1 -16.90 -21.60 -9.90
C MET A 1 -16.53 -22.81 -10.78
N LYS A 2 -17.31 -23.91 -10.81
CA LYS A 2 -17.04 -25.11 -11.66
C LYS A 2 -18.25 -25.62 -12.47
N ARG A 3 -19.29 -24.80 -12.72
CA ARG A 3 -20.51 -25.24 -13.44
C ARG A 3 -20.98 -24.33 -14.58
N LEU A 4 -20.11 -23.48 -15.13
CA LEU A 4 -20.38 -22.74 -16.38
C LEU A 4 -19.34 -22.98 -17.49
N SER A 5 -18.36 -23.86 -17.27
CA SER A 5 -17.37 -24.24 -18.27
C SER A 5 -17.85 -25.36 -19.23
N GLY A 6 -19.06 -25.90 -19.03
CA GLY A 6 -19.55 -27.06 -19.78
C GLY A 6 -20.25 -26.77 -21.11
N TYR A 7 -20.49 -25.51 -21.48
CA TYR A 7 -21.19 -25.16 -22.72
C TYR A 7 -20.30 -24.46 -23.78
N PHE A 8 -19.01 -24.23 -23.50
CA PHE A 8 -18.13 -23.38 -24.32
C PHE A 8 -16.94 -24.10 -24.96
N GLN A 9 -16.93 -25.43 -25.01
CA GLN A 9 -15.86 -26.21 -25.62
C GLN A 9 -16.43 -27.14 -26.68
N ARG A 10 -16.75 -26.58 -27.85
CA ARG A 10 -16.69 -27.39 -29.07
C ARG A 10 -15.23 -27.35 -29.50
N ASP A 11 -14.48 -28.40 -29.17
CA ASP A 11 -13.14 -28.56 -29.73
C ASP A 11 -13.27 -28.52 -31.26
N LEU A 12 -12.74 -27.47 -31.88
CA LEU A 12 -12.69 -27.35 -33.33
C LEU A 12 -11.97 -28.58 -33.87
N SER A 13 -12.64 -29.33 -34.74
CA SER A 13 -12.01 -30.51 -35.31
C SER A 13 -10.84 -30.07 -36.21
N ARG A 14 -9.81 -30.92 -36.35
CA ARG A 14 -8.67 -30.64 -37.24
C ARG A 14 -9.10 -30.29 -38.68
N ARG A 15 -10.24 -30.84 -39.13
CA ARG A 15 -10.84 -30.53 -40.44
C ARG A 15 -11.44 -29.11 -40.52
N ASP A 16 -12.00 -28.60 -39.42
CA ASP A 16 -12.55 -27.24 -39.37
C ASP A 16 -11.42 -26.21 -39.44
N ASN A 17 -10.30 -26.45 -38.75
CA ASN A 17 -9.11 -25.60 -38.84
C ASN A 17 -8.45 -25.63 -40.22
N GLU A 18 -8.35 -26.80 -40.87
CA GLU A 18 -7.83 -26.91 -42.25
C GLU A 18 -8.76 -26.20 -43.25
N SER A 19 -10.07 -26.32 -43.10
CA SER A 19 -11.07 -25.60 -43.90
C SER A 19 -10.99 -24.08 -43.74
N LEU A 20 -10.83 -23.59 -42.51
CA LEU A 20 -10.70 -22.16 -42.21
C LEU A 20 -9.37 -21.62 -42.76
N ASN A 21 -8.26 -22.34 -42.57
CA ASN A 21 -6.98 -21.96 -43.16
C ASN A 21 -7.02 -21.91 -44.69
N GLN A 22 -7.74 -22.83 -45.35
CA GLN A 22 -7.98 -22.76 -46.79
C GLN A 22 -8.86 -21.56 -47.17
N ARG A 23 -9.92 -21.28 -46.40
CA ARG A 23 -10.84 -20.16 -46.64
C ARG A 23 -10.18 -18.78 -46.43
N TYR A 24 -9.21 -18.69 -45.54
CA TYR A 24 -8.48 -17.46 -45.21
C TYR A 24 -7.02 -17.45 -45.69
N HIS A 25 -6.69 -18.26 -46.71
CA HIS A 25 -5.32 -18.41 -47.25
C HIS A 25 -4.69 -17.08 -47.72
N LEU A 26 -5.48 -16.06 -48.08
CA LEU A 26 -5.00 -14.73 -48.47
C LEU A 26 -4.88 -13.73 -47.30
N GLY A 27 -5.31 -14.11 -46.09
CA GLY A 27 -5.49 -13.24 -44.93
C GLY A 27 -6.97 -12.96 -44.64
N PHE A 28 -7.30 -12.81 -43.35
CA PHE A 28 -8.65 -12.55 -42.86
C PHE A 28 -9.15 -11.19 -43.34
N ALA A 29 -8.28 -10.18 -43.34
CA ALA A 29 -8.64 -8.83 -43.76
C ALA A 29 -9.02 -8.77 -45.23
N SER A 30 -8.25 -9.42 -46.12
CA SER A 30 -8.55 -9.45 -47.54
C SER A 30 -9.82 -10.23 -47.85
N HIS A 31 -10.05 -11.35 -47.17
CA HIS A 31 -11.27 -12.12 -47.34
C HIS A 31 -12.49 -11.30 -46.91
N TYR A 32 -12.45 -10.71 -45.72
CA TYR A 32 -13.55 -9.88 -45.22
C TYR A 32 -13.83 -8.65 -46.08
N LYS A 33 -12.78 -8.01 -46.62
CA LYS A 33 -12.91 -6.88 -47.56
C LYS A 33 -13.58 -7.28 -48.87
N SER A 34 -13.41 -8.52 -49.32
CA SER A 34 -14.01 -9.01 -50.56
C SER A 34 -15.51 -9.26 -50.48
N LEU A 35 -16.05 -9.40 -49.27
CA LEU A 35 -17.48 -9.65 -49.03
C LEU A 35 -18.32 -8.41 -49.36
N GLN A 36 -19.44 -8.65 -50.04
CA GLN A 36 -20.47 -7.64 -50.30
C GLN A 36 -21.16 -7.22 -48.99
N PRO A 37 -21.74 -6.01 -48.93
CA PRO A 37 -22.40 -5.52 -47.71
C PRO A 37 -23.49 -6.45 -47.14
N HIS A 38 -24.21 -7.16 -48.01
CA HIS A 38 -25.25 -8.12 -47.61
C HIS A 38 -24.69 -9.50 -47.20
N GLU A 39 -23.42 -9.79 -47.49
CA GLU A 39 -22.75 -11.03 -47.04
C GLU A 39 -22.16 -10.84 -45.63
N LYS A 40 -21.78 -9.59 -45.30
CA LYS A 40 -21.29 -9.20 -43.97
C LYS A 40 -22.35 -9.24 -42.86
N THR A 41 -23.64 -9.31 -43.21
CA THR A 41 -24.75 -9.48 -42.25
C THR A 41 -24.84 -10.91 -41.71
N THR A 42 -24.08 -11.85 -42.26
CA THR A 42 -24.11 -13.27 -41.89
C THR A 42 -22.81 -13.66 -41.21
N PHE A 43 -22.60 -13.13 -40.00
CA PHE A 43 -21.64 -13.71 -39.04
C PHE A 43 -22.18 -15.04 -38.45
N GLN A 44 -22.81 -15.88 -39.27
CA GLN A 44 -23.49 -17.13 -38.87
C GLN A 44 -22.55 -18.18 -38.24
N SER A 45 -21.25 -17.97 -38.28
CA SER A 45 -20.22 -18.86 -37.72
C SER A 45 -19.33 -18.16 -36.69
N THR A 46 -19.79 -17.09 -36.05
CA THR A 46 -18.96 -16.28 -35.14
C THR A 46 -18.27 -17.13 -34.08
N GLU A 47 -18.93 -18.17 -33.56
CA GLU A 47 -18.35 -19.07 -32.55
C GLU A 47 -17.18 -19.88 -33.10
N ILE A 48 -17.33 -20.47 -34.29
CA ILE A 48 -16.26 -21.21 -35.00
C ILE A 48 -15.10 -20.25 -35.33
N PHE A 49 -15.43 -19.03 -35.76
CA PHE A 49 -14.45 -18.02 -36.07
C PHE A 49 -13.70 -17.53 -34.83
N ILE A 50 -14.38 -17.23 -33.73
CA ILE A 50 -13.77 -16.86 -32.46
C ILE A 50 -12.89 -18.00 -31.94
N GLY A 51 -13.37 -19.24 -31.96
CA GLY A 51 -12.58 -20.39 -31.55
C GLY A 51 -11.32 -20.57 -32.41
N PHE A 52 -11.40 -20.26 -33.71
CA PHE A 52 -10.23 -20.23 -34.58
C PHE A 52 -9.26 -19.11 -34.18
N LEU A 53 -9.75 -17.89 -33.95
CA LEU A 53 -8.92 -16.74 -33.57
C LEU A 53 -8.23 -16.93 -32.21
N GLU A 54 -8.87 -17.64 -31.28
CA GLU A 54 -8.30 -17.96 -29.96
C GLU A 54 -7.18 -19.01 -30.03
N ASN A 55 -7.20 -19.88 -31.05
CA ASN A 55 -6.26 -21.01 -31.16
C ASN A 55 -5.22 -20.85 -32.31
N SER A 56 -5.27 -19.75 -33.06
CA SER A 56 -4.42 -19.56 -34.25
C SER A 56 -3.55 -18.31 -34.14
N GLU A 57 -2.29 -18.42 -34.56
CA GLU A 57 -1.37 -17.28 -34.66
C GLU A 57 -1.71 -16.43 -35.88
N ILE A 58 -2.43 -15.33 -35.65
CA ILE A 58 -2.79 -14.37 -36.70
C ILE A 58 -1.62 -13.40 -36.91
N ASN A 59 -1.29 -13.14 -38.17
CA ASN A 59 -0.33 -12.12 -38.56
C ASN A 59 -0.73 -10.74 -37.99
N THR A 60 0.20 -10.08 -37.32
CA THR A 60 0.05 -8.75 -36.71
C THR A 60 -0.51 -7.69 -37.65
N TYR A 61 -0.03 -7.64 -38.90
CA TYR A 61 -0.50 -6.68 -39.90
C TYR A 61 -1.93 -6.98 -40.33
N ASP A 62 -2.22 -8.25 -40.62
CA ASP A 62 -3.56 -8.68 -41.03
C ASP A 62 -4.60 -8.44 -39.93
N ARG A 63 -4.23 -8.66 -38.65
CA ARG A 63 -5.05 -8.30 -37.48
C ARG A 63 -5.40 -6.82 -37.45
N ASP A 64 -4.41 -5.95 -37.59
CA ASP A 64 -4.62 -4.50 -37.51
C ASP A 64 -5.49 -4.00 -38.68
N VAL A 65 -5.25 -4.49 -39.89
CA VAL A 65 -6.05 -4.14 -41.07
C VAL A 65 -7.49 -4.65 -40.94
N PHE A 66 -7.69 -5.88 -40.46
CA PHE A 66 -9.03 -6.43 -40.24
C PHE A 66 -9.82 -5.61 -39.20
N LEU A 67 -9.18 -5.22 -38.10
CA LEU A 67 -9.80 -4.34 -37.10
C LEU A 67 -10.19 -2.98 -37.70
N ARG A 68 -9.35 -2.37 -38.55
CA ARG A 68 -9.69 -1.11 -39.24
C ARG A 68 -10.93 -1.26 -40.12
N ILE A 69 -11.01 -2.34 -40.90
CA ILE A 69 -12.16 -2.58 -41.79
C ILE A 69 -13.44 -2.77 -40.98
N LEU A 70 -13.38 -3.55 -39.89
CA LEU A 70 -14.55 -3.75 -39.01
C LEU A 70 -15.01 -2.46 -38.33
N LEU A 71 -14.09 -1.63 -37.84
CA LEU A 71 -14.43 -0.33 -37.25
C LEU A 71 -15.05 0.60 -38.30
N LEU A 72 -14.58 0.55 -39.56
CA LEU A 72 -15.18 1.30 -40.66
C LEU A 72 -16.59 0.81 -41.03
N ASP A 73 -16.90 -0.47 -40.84
CA ASP A 73 -18.27 -0.96 -41.02
C ASP A 73 -19.18 -0.58 -39.83
N LEU A 74 -18.61 -0.52 -38.62
CA LEU A 74 -19.33 -0.20 -37.37
C LEU A 74 -19.62 1.30 -37.15
N ARG A 75 -18.86 2.19 -37.78
CA ARG A 75 -19.04 3.65 -37.64
C ARG A 75 -20.47 4.11 -37.99
N PRO A 76 -20.90 5.30 -37.52
CA PRO A 76 -22.12 5.94 -38.00
C PRO A 76 -22.09 6.14 -39.52
N GLY A 77 -23.17 5.76 -40.21
CA GLY A 77 -23.24 5.77 -41.68
C GLY A 77 -22.53 4.60 -42.35
N GLY A 78 -22.00 3.65 -41.58
CA GLY A 78 -21.34 2.44 -42.06
C GLY A 78 -22.33 1.34 -42.44
N VAL A 79 -21.79 0.18 -42.84
CA VAL A 79 -22.60 -1.00 -43.20
C VAL A 79 -23.42 -1.51 -42.01
N SER A 80 -22.93 -1.28 -40.79
CA SER A 80 -23.58 -1.72 -39.55
C SER A 80 -24.94 -1.08 -39.27
N ASP A 81 -25.28 0.04 -39.93
CA ASP A 81 -26.61 0.65 -39.76
C ASP A 81 -27.74 -0.27 -40.28
N LYS A 82 -27.39 -1.23 -41.15
CA LYS A 82 -28.31 -2.26 -41.66
C LYS A 82 -28.21 -3.59 -40.92
N TRP A 83 -27.30 -3.72 -39.96
CA TRP A 83 -27.10 -4.96 -39.21
C TRP A 83 -28.17 -5.11 -38.14
N ASP A 84 -28.57 -6.36 -37.90
CA ASP A 84 -29.35 -6.69 -36.71
C ASP A 84 -28.46 -6.67 -35.44
N ILE A 85 -29.11 -6.71 -34.28
CA ILE A 85 -28.42 -6.65 -32.99
C ILE A 85 -27.43 -7.82 -32.84
N GLN A 86 -27.78 -9.02 -33.34
CA GLN A 86 -26.94 -10.21 -33.23
C GLN A 86 -25.66 -10.10 -34.09
N THR A 87 -25.77 -9.59 -35.32
CA THR A 87 -24.60 -9.36 -36.18
C THR A 87 -23.67 -8.31 -35.58
N ALA A 88 -24.22 -7.21 -35.06
CA ALA A 88 -23.42 -6.19 -34.38
C ALA A 88 -22.71 -6.76 -33.14
N LEU A 89 -23.42 -7.55 -32.34
CA LEU A 89 -22.86 -8.24 -31.18
C LEU A 89 -21.72 -9.20 -31.57
N SER A 90 -21.91 -9.98 -32.63
CA SER A 90 -20.89 -10.88 -33.16
C SER A 90 -19.62 -10.13 -33.59
N ALA A 91 -19.78 -9.03 -34.32
CA ALA A 91 -18.65 -8.19 -34.72
C ALA A 91 -17.90 -7.62 -33.49
N LEU A 92 -18.63 -7.16 -32.47
CA LEU A 92 -18.04 -6.69 -31.22
C LEU A 92 -17.29 -7.80 -30.47
N LYS A 93 -17.85 -9.01 -30.40
CA LYS A 93 -17.17 -10.17 -29.79
C LYS A 93 -15.87 -10.51 -30.51
N VAL A 94 -15.86 -10.46 -31.84
CA VAL A 94 -14.63 -10.64 -32.65
C VAL A 94 -13.60 -9.56 -32.34
N ILE A 95 -14.00 -8.28 -32.31
CA ILE A 95 -13.10 -7.18 -31.96
C ILE A 95 -12.53 -7.35 -30.55
N LYS A 96 -13.38 -7.74 -29.58
CA LYS A 96 -12.93 -8.00 -28.20
C LYS A 96 -11.84 -9.07 -28.16
N VAL A 97 -12.01 -10.18 -28.86
CA VAL A 97 -11.05 -11.29 -28.88
C VAL A 97 -9.72 -10.85 -29.49
N LEU A 98 -9.76 -10.19 -30.65
CA LEU A 98 -8.56 -9.64 -31.30
C LEU A 98 -7.87 -8.57 -30.45
N GLY A 99 -8.66 -7.76 -29.76
CA GLY A 99 -8.22 -6.70 -28.85
C GLY A 99 -7.59 -7.18 -27.54
N ARG A 100 -7.52 -8.50 -27.28
CA ARG A 100 -6.81 -9.05 -26.11
C ARG A 100 -5.28 -9.00 -26.25
N SER A 101 -4.76 -8.72 -27.45
CA SER A 101 -3.32 -8.59 -27.70
C SER A 101 -2.89 -7.13 -27.77
N SER A 102 -1.71 -6.81 -27.20
CA SER A 102 -1.06 -5.51 -27.38
C SER A 102 -0.44 -5.34 -28.78
N ILE A 103 -0.33 -6.42 -29.56
CA ILE A 103 0.34 -6.42 -30.86
C ILE A 103 -0.72 -6.47 -31.97
N GLY A 104 -0.61 -5.58 -32.97
CA GLY A 104 -1.52 -5.57 -34.13
C GLY A 104 -2.92 -5.05 -33.82
N THR A 105 -3.04 -4.20 -32.80
CA THR A 105 -4.31 -3.61 -32.34
C THR A 105 -4.27 -2.08 -32.30
N THR A 106 -3.33 -1.47 -33.04
CA THR A 106 -3.16 0.00 -33.10
C THR A 106 -4.40 0.70 -33.65
N ALA A 107 -5.15 0.02 -34.52
CA ALA A 107 -6.44 0.46 -35.04
C ALA A 107 -7.43 0.89 -33.93
N LEU A 108 -7.45 0.15 -32.81
CA LEU A 108 -8.36 0.41 -31.68
C LEU A 108 -7.94 1.60 -30.82
N THR A 109 -6.68 2.04 -30.93
CA THR A 109 -6.15 3.12 -30.08
C THR A 109 -6.51 4.52 -30.58
N THR A 110 -7.10 4.64 -31.77
CA THR A 110 -7.37 5.93 -32.43
C THR A 110 -8.61 6.63 -31.86
N ILE A 111 -8.65 7.96 -31.96
CA ILE A 111 -9.81 8.77 -31.54
C ILE A 111 -11.05 8.35 -32.34
N ASP A 112 -10.90 8.07 -33.64
CA ASP A 112 -11.99 7.60 -34.50
C ASP A 112 -12.56 6.26 -34.04
N ALA A 113 -11.72 5.33 -33.57
CA ALA A 113 -12.18 4.07 -32.99
C ALA A 113 -12.99 4.31 -31.70
N PHE A 114 -12.54 5.21 -30.83
CA PHE A 114 -13.29 5.58 -29.63
C PHE A 114 -14.61 6.29 -29.94
N ASN A 115 -14.63 7.18 -30.93
CA ASN A 115 -15.86 7.85 -31.39
C ASN A 115 -16.83 6.83 -32.01
N CYS A 116 -16.33 5.86 -32.78
CA CYS A 116 -17.12 4.74 -33.28
C CYS A 116 -17.75 3.95 -32.12
N LEU A 117 -16.94 3.51 -31.15
CA LEU A 117 -17.44 2.76 -29.99
C LEU A 117 -18.40 3.59 -29.11
N ALA A 118 -18.14 4.89 -28.95
CA ALA A 118 -19.04 5.81 -28.26
C ALA A 118 -20.40 5.90 -28.96
N SER A 119 -20.41 6.00 -30.29
CA SER A 119 -21.67 6.03 -31.04
C SER A 119 -22.48 4.74 -30.88
N LEU A 120 -21.82 3.58 -30.75
CA LEU A 120 -22.50 2.30 -30.47
C LEU A 120 -23.12 2.29 -29.07
N LEU A 121 -22.47 2.91 -28.08
CA LEU A 121 -23.00 3.05 -26.72
C LEU A 121 -24.19 4.01 -26.64
N GLU A 122 -24.31 4.95 -27.57
CA GLU A 122 -25.42 5.91 -27.67
C GLU A 122 -26.60 5.38 -28.50
N ARG A 123 -26.42 4.30 -29.26
CA ARG A 123 -27.47 3.74 -30.14
C ARG A 123 -28.64 3.20 -29.32
N LYS A 124 -29.74 3.96 -29.31
CA LYS A 124 -31.02 3.56 -28.69
C LYS A 124 -31.56 2.22 -29.19
N GLY A 125 -31.22 1.81 -30.41
CA GLY A 125 -31.65 0.53 -31.00
C GLY A 125 -31.06 -0.72 -30.34
N TYR A 126 -30.03 -0.57 -29.50
CA TYR A 126 -29.48 -1.69 -28.73
C TYR A 126 -30.13 -1.86 -27.36
N ASN A 127 -30.98 -0.92 -26.94
CA ASN A 127 -31.72 -1.02 -25.69
C ASN A 127 -32.72 -2.18 -25.73
N GLU A 128 -32.63 -3.15 -24.82
CA GLU A 128 -33.65 -4.19 -24.69
C GLU A 128 -35.00 -3.55 -24.27
N SER A 129 -36.04 -3.84 -25.05
CA SER A 129 -37.41 -3.44 -24.71
C SER A 129 -37.81 -4.15 -23.42
N THR A 130 -38.17 -3.38 -22.39
CA THR A 130 -38.67 -3.86 -21.09
C THR A 130 -40.06 -4.48 -21.26
N ALA A 131 -40.12 -5.64 -21.89
CA ALA A 131 -41.32 -6.43 -22.08
C ALA A 131 -41.09 -7.89 -21.64
N THR A 132 -40.49 -8.08 -20.47
CA THR A 132 -40.69 -9.31 -19.70
C THR A 132 -40.87 -8.96 -18.22
N THR A 133 -41.87 -9.60 -17.64
CA THR A 133 -42.41 -9.48 -16.28
C THR A 133 -41.37 -9.18 -15.21
N PRO A 134 -41.60 -8.22 -14.29
CA PRO A 134 -40.67 -7.95 -13.20
C PRO A 134 -40.56 -9.20 -12.32
N SER A 135 -39.36 -9.78 -12.28
CA SER A 135 -39.04 -10.88 -11.37
C SER A 135 -39.19 -10.42 -9.92
N LEU A 136 -39.53 -11.37 -9.03
CA LEU A 136 -39.78 -11.13 -7.61
C LEU A 136 -38.66 -10.36 -6.89
N THR A 137 -37.43 -10.39 -7.42
CA THR A 137 -36.25 -9.69 -6.91
C THR A 137 -36.39 -8.16 -6.94
N SER A 138 -37.22 -7.62 -7.83
CA SER A 138 -37.51 -6.18 -7.89
C SER A 138 -38.32 -5.66 -6.68
N ARG A 139 -39.06 -6.53 -5.98
CA ARG A 139 -39.88 -6.15 -4.82
C ARG A 139 -39.09 -6.03 -3.51
N LEU A 140 -37.88 -6.59 -3.43
CA LEU A 140 -37.05 -6.56 -2.22
C LEU A 140 -36.07 -5.38 -2.17
N GLN A 141 -36.04 -4.50 -3.20
CA GLN A 141 -35.17 -3.32 -3.26
C GLN A 141 -35.81 -2.04 -2.65
N SER A 142 -36.79 -2.18 -1.74
CA SER A 142 -37.61 -1.07 -1.22
C SER A 142 -36.94 -0.19 -0.16
N HIS A 143 -35.66 -0.37 0.13
CA HIS A 143 -34.88 0.61 0.91
C HIS A 143 -34.01 1.44 -0.04
N ARG A 144 -34.61 2.45 -0.70
CA ARG A 144 -33.91 3.38 -1.60
C ARG A 144 -33.86 4.79 -1.01
N ALA A 145 -32.68 5.41 -1.11
CA ALA A 145 -32.53 6.87 -1.06
C ALA A 145 -33.17 7.50 -2.31
N SER A 146 -33.94 8.57 -2.11
CA SER A 146 -34.97 9.09 -3.02
C SER A 146 -34.52 10.21 -3.97
N TYR A 147 -33.26 10.24 -4.42
CA TYR A 147 -32.71 11.42 -5.12
C TYR A 147 -32.21 11.24 -6.57
N ILE A 148 -32.68 10.23 -7.33
CA ILE A 148 -32.27 10.10 -8.75
C ILE A 148 -33.52 10.03 -9.65
N THR A 149 -33.83 11.15 -10.30
CA THR A 149 -34.88 11.28 -11.31
C THR A 149 -34.48 10.61 -12.63
N SER A 150 -35.42 9.89 -13.21
CA SER A 150 -35.30 9.06 -14.40
C SER A 150 -35.45 9.86 -15.70
N SER A 151 -34.34 10.20 -16.33
CA SER A 151 -34.22 10.38 -17.79
C SER A 151 -32.74 10.25 -18.15
N ASP A 152 -32.42 9.61 -19.28
CA ASP A 152 -31.07 9.42 -19.84
C ASP A 152 -30.25 8.24 -19.32
N THR A 153 -30.78 7.02 -19.50
CA THR A 153 -30.06 5.81 -19.15
C THR A 153 -29.77 4.94 -20.36
N ILE A 154 -28.48 4.73 -20.67
CA ILE A 154 -27.99 3.60 -21.46
C ILE A 154 -28.58 2.34 -20.81
N SER A 155 -29.51 1.66 -21.49
CA SER A 155 -30.17 0.48 -20.94
C SER A 155 -29.54 -0.80 -21.48
N VAL A 156 -29.32 -1.74 -20.56
CA VAL A 156 -29.12 -3.18 -20.69
C VAL A 156 -29.05 -3.70 -22.14
N SER A 157 -27.83 -3.89 -22.64
CA SER A 157 -27.57 -4.63 -23.88
C SER A 157 -26.23 -5.34 -23.78
N GLU A 158 -26.15 -6.56 -24.29
CA GLU A 158 -24.88 -7.27 -24.44
C GLU A 158 -23.92 -6.48 -25.35
N CYS A 159 -24.44 -5.76 -26.36
CA CYS A 159 -23.64 -4.88 -27.21
C CYS A 159 -22.94 -3.76 -26.41
N HIS A 160 -23.62 -3.18 -25.42
CA HIS A 160 -23.03 -2.15 -24.56
C HIS A 160 -21.91 -2.74 -23.71
N LEU A 161 -22.13 -3.90 -23.08
CA LEU A 161 -21.13 -4.59 -22.28
C LEU A 161 -19.88 -4.94 -23.12
N GLU A 162 -20.08 -5.48 -24.31
CA GLU A 162 -18.98 -5.86 -25.21
C GLU A 162 -18.21 -4.63 -25.70
N SER A 163 -18.90 -3.57 -26.10
CA SER A 163 -18.28 -2.29 -26.51
C SER A 163 -17.42 -1.69 -25.39
N MET A 164 -17.95 -1.61 -24.17
CA MET A 164 -17.19 -1.10 -23.02
C MET A 164 -16.03 -2.02 -22.66
N THR A 165 -16.17 -3.33 -22.85
CA THR A 165 -15.08 -4.30 -22.59
C THR A 165 -13.93 -4.12 -23.57
N ILE A 166 -14.23 -3.86 -24.85
CA ILE A 166 -13.22 -3.50 -25.87
C ILE A 166 -12.47 -2.25 -25.44
N VAL A 167 -13.20 -1.20 -25.01
CA VAL A 167 -12.60 0.04 -24.51
C VAL A 167 -11.69 -0.25 -23.31
N ALA A 168 -12.19 -0.94 -22.28
CA ALA A 168 -11.42 -1.27 -21.08
C ALA A 168 -10.12 -2.03 -21.40
N ASN A 169 -10.19 -3.04 -22.28
CA ASN A 169 -9.01 -3.80 -22.71
C ASN A 169 -8.01 -2.93 -23.47
N THR A 170 -8.50 -2.07 -24.38
CA THR A 170 -7.65 -1.18 -25.17
C THR A 170 -6.92 -0.18 -24.27
N LEU A 171 -7.63 0.41 -23.30
CA LEU A 171 -7.06 1.34 -22.31
C LEU A 171 -6.05 0.68 -21.37
N LEU A 172 -6.26 -0.60 -21.04
CA LEU A 172 -5.36 -1.37 -20.19
C LEU A 172 -4.05 -1.68 -20.91
N LEU A 173 -4.14 -2.11 -22.18
CA LEU A 173 -2.99 -2.57 -22.96
C LEU A 173 -2.15 -1.43 -23.55
N HIS A 174 -2.78 -0.28 -23.88
CA HIS A 174 -2.13 0.79 -24.63
C HIS A 174 -2.16 2.11 -23.87
N GLU A 175 -0.99 2.72 -23.67
CA GLU A 175 -0.91 4.04 -23.04
C GLU A 175 -1.52 5.16 -23.90
N GLN A 176 -1.22 5.15 -25.21
CA GLN A 176 -1.75 6.14 -26.15
C GLN A 176 -3.29 6.14 -26.19
N ALA A 177 -3.90 4.96 -26.01
CA ALA A 177 -5.35 4.81 -25.97
C ALA A 177 -5.98 5.62 -24.83
N ARG A 178 -5.30 5.74 -23.67
CA ARG A 178 -5.81 6.52 -22.53
C ARG A 178 -5.89 8.01 -22.86
N TYR A 179 -4.87 8.55 -23.53
CA TYR A 179 -4.88 9.94 -24.00
C TYR A 179 -5.98 10.18 -25.04
N ASN A 180 -6.14 9.27 -26.00
CA ASN A 180 -7.15 9.43 -27.06
C ASN A 180 -8.59 9.26 -26.54
N ALA A 181 -8.81 8.37 -25.56
CA ALA A 181 -10.13 8.13 -25.01
C ALA A 181 -10.68 9.31 -24.20
N VAL A 182 -9.83 10.04 -23.44
CA VAL A 182 -10.27 11.23 -22.71
C VAL A 182 -10.70 12.38 -23.63
N GLN A 183 -10.21 12.40 -24.88
CA GLN A 183 -10.64 13.35 -25.92
C GLN A 183 -11.97 12.96 -26.58
N SER A 184 -12.53 11.79 -26.28
CA SER A 184 -13.80 11.28 -26.83
C SER A 184 -14.92 11.33 -25.78
N ASN A 185 -16.15 10.96 -26.16
CA ASN A 185 -17.28 10.91 -25.22
C ASN A 185 -17.28 9.68 -24.29
N ILE A 186 -16.26 8.80 -24.39
CA ILE A 186 -16.16 7.56 -23.61
C ILE A 186 -16.26 7.79 -22.09
N PRO A 187 -15.56 8.77 -21.46
CA PRO A 187 -15.68 8.99 -20.02
C PRO A 187 -17.11 9.35 -19.59
N SER A 188 -17.79 10.23 -20.33
CA SER A 188 -19.18 10.62 -20.03
C SER A 188 -20.13 9.42 -20.11
N LEU A 189 -19.98 8.58 -21.14
CA LEU A 189 -20.80 7.38 -21.34
C LEU A 189 -20.54 6.33 -20.26
N CYS A 190 -19.28 6.14 -19.85
CA CYS A 190 -18.94 5.26 -18.73
C CYS A 190 -19.51 5.79 -17.40
N TYR A 191 -19.49 7.10 -17.18
CA TYR A 191 -20.17 7.73 -16.04
C TYR A 191 -21.68 7.44 -16.05
N GLN A 192 -22.36 7.63 -17.19
CA GLN A 192 -23.78 7.33 -17.32
C GLN A 192 -24.09 5.85 -17.07
N ALA A 193 -23.26 4.95 -17.61
CA ALA A 193 -23.37 3.51 -17.39
C ALA A 193 -23.19 3.13 -15.91
N LEU A 194 -22.28 3.77 -15.19
CA LEU A 194 -22.08 3.56 -13.75
C LEU A 194 -23.24 4.14 -12.92
N LYS A 195 -23.80 5.28 -13.33
CA LYS A 195 -24.90 5.98 -12.67
C LYS A 195 -26.24 5.26 -12.80
N ALA A 196 -26.52 4.63 -13.93
CA ALA A 196 -27.80 3.97 -14.20
C ALA A 196 -28.02 2.74 -13.29
N GLN A 197 -28.95 2.83 -12.34
CA GLN A 197 -29.13 1.81 -11.29
C GLN A 197 -29.62 0.44 -11.81
N GLN A 198 -30.30 0.43 -12.95
CA GLN A 198 -30.80 -0.77 -13.60
C GLN A 198 -29.70 -1.61 -14.26
N ASN A 199 -28.48 -1.09 -14.40
CA ASN A 199 -27.40 -1.81 -15.07
C ASN A 199 -26.90 -2.97 -14.22
N THR A 200 -26.39 -4.00 -14.91
CA THR A 200 -25.83 -5.19 -14.28
C THR A 200 -24.51 -4.87 -13.59
N SER A 201 -24.09 -5.73 -12.66
CA SER A 201 -22.79 -5.59 -11.99
C SER A 201 -21.61 -5.65 -12.98
N ASP A 202 -21.75 -6.40 -14.08
CA ASP A 202 -20.75 -6.44 -15.15
C ASP A 202 -20.59 -5.09 -15.87
N ILE A 203 -21.71 -4.42 -16.21
CA ILE A 203 -21.65 -3.09 -16.84
C ILE A 203 -21.06 -2.08 -15.84
N HIS A 204 -21.53 -2.07 -14.60
CA HIS A 204 -20.96 -1.20 -13.56
C HIS A 204 -19.44 -1.43 -13.39
N PHE A 205 -19.01 -2.69 -13.39
CA PHE A 205 -17.61 -3.07 -13.28
C PHE A 205 -16.77 -2.53 -14.43
N VAL A 206 -17.19 -2.80 -15.67
CA VAL A 206 -16.44 -2.34 -16.85
C VAL A 206 -16.45 -0.81 -16.95
N ALA A 207 -17.56 -0.15 -16.55
CA ALA A 207 -17.66 1.30 -16.47
C ALA A 207 -16.67 1.89 -15.46
N ALA A 208 -16.64 1.36 -14.24
CA ALA A 208 -15.70 1.78 -13.21
C ALA A 208 -14.24 1.58 -13.67
N ARG A 209 -13.95 0.48 -14.37
CA ARG A 209 -12.63 0.21 -14.95
C ARG A 209 -12.24 1.21 -16.03
N CYS A 210 -13.13 1.53 -16.96
CA CYS A 210 -12.85 2.53 -17.99
C CYS A 210 -12.56 3.90 -17.36
N LEU A 211 -13.38 4.32 -16.41
CA LEU A 211 -13.18 5.58 -15.67
C LEU A 211 -11.86 5.56 -14.90
N PHE A 212 -11.53 4.47 -14.20
CA PHE A 212 -10.25 4.32 -13.51
C PHE A 212 -9.07 4.51 -14.49
N LEU A 213 -9.10 3.83 -15.65
CA LEU A 213 -8.03 3.92 -16.65
C LEU A 213 -7.94 5.30 -17.32
N CYS A 214 -9.07 6.00 -17.47
CA CYS A 214 -9.11 7.37 -18.00
C CYS A 214 -8.63 8.42 -16.98
N THR A 215 -8.56 8.08 -15.69
CA THR A 215 -8.20 9.00 -14.60
C THR A 215 -6.79 8.76 -14.05
N LEU A 216 -5.97 7.94 -14.71
CA LEU A 216 -4.60 7.62 -14.25
C LEU A 216 -3.62 8.80 -14.27
N LYS A 217 -3.93 9.85 -15.03
CA LYS A 217 -3.12 11.07 -15.14
C LYS A 217 -4.02 12.30 -14.92
N PRO A 218 -3.45 13.44 -14.49
CA PRO A 218 -4.17 14.70 -14.44
C PRO A 218 -4.74 15.06 -15.83
N ASP A 219 -6.03 15.31 -15.91
CA ASP A 219 -6.74 15.70 -17.14
C ASP A 219 -8.01 16.49 -16.79
N PRO A 220 -8.45 17.48 -17.60
CA PRO A 220 -9.69 18.22 -17.37
C PRO A 220 -10.94 17.35 -17.21
N VAL A 221 -10.96 16.15 -17.80
CA VAL A 221 -12.04 15.17 -17.62
C VAL A 221 -12.20 14.78 -16.15
N VAL A 222 -11.12 14.70 -15.36
CA VAL A 222 -11.19 14.37 -13.92
C VAL A 222 -11.94 15.46 -13.17
N THR A 223 -11.60 16.73 -13.43
CA THR A 223 -12.26 17.90 -12.84
C THR A 223 -13.74 17.93 -13.22
N LYS A 224 -14.07 17.70 -14.51
CA LYS A 224 -15.46 17.60 -14.98
C LYS A 224 -16.23 16.50 -14.24
N LEU A 225 -15.69 15.29 -14.16
CA LEU A 225 -16.34 14.16 -13.50
C LEU A 225 -16.65 14.43 -12.02
N VAL A 226 -15.75 15.11 -11.31
CA VAL A 226 -15.91 15.41 -9.87
C VAL A 226 -16.81 16.62 -9.63
N HIS A 227 -16.60 17.71 -10.37
CA HIS A 227 -17.22 18.99 -10.08
C HIS A 227 -18.55 19.19 -10.80
N GLU A 228 -18.66 18.75 -12.05
CA GLU A 228 -19.86 18.91 -12.90
C GLU A 228 -20.77 17.67 -12.82
N ASP A 229 -20.21 16.47 -13.07
CA ASP A 229 -21.02 15.24 -13.17
C ASP A 229 -21.37 14.63 -11.80
N ASN A 230 -20.75 15.10 -10.71
CA ASN A 230 -20.91 14.56 -9.36
C ASN A 230 -20.68 13.04 -9.26
N LEU A 231 -19.63 12.53 -9.93
CA LEU A 231 -19.23 11.12 -9.91
C LEU A 231 -19.05 10.58 -8.47
N VAL A 232 -18.66 11.42 -7.51
CA VAL A 232 -18.49 11.03 -6.10
C VAL A 232 -19.80 10.50 -5.49
N ASP A 233 -20.95 11.05 -5.86
CA ASP A 233 -22.25 10.56 -5.41
C ASP A 233 -22.59 9.19 -6.00
N VAL A 234 -22.22 8.97 -7.26
CA VAL A 234 -22.37 7.69 -7.93
C VAL A 234 -21.48 6.63 -7.27
N ILE A 235 -20.22 6.96 -6.97
CA ILE A 235 -19.29 6.10 -6.22
C ILE A 235 -19.87 5.73 -4.87
N HIS A 236 -20.38 6.71 -4.11
CA HIS A 236 -21.00 6.48 -2.81
C HIS A 236 -22.20 5.53 -2.90
N ALA A 237 -23.11 5.77 -3.84
CA ALA A 237 -24.27 4.92 -4.06
C ALA A 237 -23.89 3.48 -4.44
N ARG A 238 -22.88 3.31 -5.30
CA ARG A 238 -22.42 1.98 -5.73
C ARG A 238 -21.66 1.24 -4.63
N LEU A 239 -20.85 1.91 -3.83
CA LEU A 239 -20.21 1.29 -2.66
C LEU A 239 -21.26 0.75 -1.70
N ILE A 240 -22.28 1.54 -1.36
CA ILE A 240 -23.37 1.08 -0.48
C ILE A 240 -24.11 -0.11 -1.10
N GLN A 241 -24.41 -0.04 -2.40
CA GLN A 241 -25.11 -1.11 -3.09
C GLN A 241 -24.33 -2.43 -3.09
N TYR A 242 -23.01 -2.40 -3.32
CA TYR A 242 -22.21 -3.61 -3.53
C TYR A 242 -21.51 -4.14 -2.27
N THR A 243 -21.37 -3.32 -1.23
CA THR A 243 -20.75 -3.72 0.05
C THR A 243 -21.37 -4.98 0.66
N PRO A 244 -22.71 -5.13 0.76
CA PRO A 244 -23.31 -6.34 1.33
C PRO A 244 -22.91 -7.64 0.62
N TYR A 245 -22.57 -7.61 -0.67
CA TYR A 245 -22.24 -8.81 -1.44
C TYR A 245 -20.77 -9.25 -1.30
N ILE A 246 -19.92 -8.39 -0.75
CA ILE A 246 -18.49 -8.69 -0.55
C ILE A 246 -18.15 -9.01 0.91
N ILE A 247 -19.10 -8.81 1.83
CA ILE A 247 -18.94 -9.15 3.25
C ILE A 247 -19.19 -10.66 3.44
N PRO A 248 -18.29 -11.39 4.12
CA PRO A 248 -18.34 -12.86 4.28
C PRO A 248 -19.60 -13.42 4.98
N SER A 249 -20.34 -12.57 5.70
CA SER A 249 -21.48 -12.94 6.53
C SER A 249 -22.75 -13.28 5.73
N ASN A 250 -22.85 -12.82 4.47
CA ASN A 250 -24.05 -12.99 3.64
C ASN A 250 -24.02 -14.28 2.83
N LYS A 251 -24.31 -15.41 3.48
CA LYS A 251 -24.37 -16.75 2.83
C LYS A 251 -25.66 -17.04 2.06
N SER A 252 -26.66 -16.15 2.06
CA SER A 252 -28.02 -16.46 1.60
C SER A 252 -28.48 -15.78 0.30
N ASN A 253 -27.66 -14.93 -0.33
CA ASN A 253 -28.05 -14.20 -1.54
C ASN A 253 -27.19 -14.61 -2.73
N ASP A 254 -27.80 -14.72 -3.92
CA ASP A 254 -27.05 -14.81 -5.18
C ASP A 254 -26.17 -13.57 -5.32
N ILE A 255 -24.85 -13.77 -5.18
CA ILE A 255 -23.85 -12.71 -5.25
C ILE A 255 -23.75 -12.26 -6.72
N PRO A 256 -24.01 -10.98 -7.05
CA PRO A 256 -23.84 -10.49 -8.41
C PRO A 256 -22.40 -10.71 -8.88
N PRO A 257 -22.19 -11.12 -10.15
CA PRO A 257 -20.86 -11.38 -10.67
C PRO A 257 -19.98 -10.14 -10.55
N ARG A 258 -18.70 -10.34 -10.30
CA ARG A 258 -17.68 -9.29 -10.23
C ARG A 258 -17.92 -8.20 -9.17
N SER A 259 -18.78 -8.44 -8.17
CA SER A 259 -19.05 -7.45 -7.11
C SER A 259 -17.78 -7.02 -6.37
N LYS A 260 -16.87 -7.96 -6.10
CA LYS A 260 -15.60 -7.71 -5.43
C LYS A 260 -14.67 -6.85 -6.29
N GLU A 261 -14.52 -7.22 -7.56
CA GLU A 261 -13.69 -6.51 -8.53
C GLU A 261 -14.22 -5.12 -8.84
N LEU A 262 -15.55 -4.94 -8.86
CA LEU A 262 -16.21 -3.63 -8.96
C LEU A 262 -15.86 -2.73 -7.77
N VAL A 263 -16.01 -3.21 -6.54
CA VAL A 263 -15.65 -2.42 -5.36
C VAL A 263 -14.16 -2.06 -5.39
N THR A 264 -13.29 -3.01 -5.75
CA THR A 264 -11.86 -2.74 -5.95
C THR A 264 -11.61 -1.62 -6.96
N ASP A 265 -12.20 -1.67 -8.15
CA ASP A 265 -11.97 -0.66 -9.20
C ASP A 265 -12.63 0.68 -8.87
N ILE A 266 -13.76 0.71 -8.13
CA ILE A 266 -14.34 1.94 -7.58
C ILE A 266 -13.37 2.61 -6.60
N LEU A 267 -12.71 1.85 -5.72
CA LEU A 267 -11.77 2.41 -4.74
C LEU A 267 -10.51 2.95 -5.42
N LYS A 268 -10.02 2.28 -6.47
CA LYS A 268 -8.92 2.81 -7.31
C LYS A 268 -9.32 4.09 -8.03
N LEU A 269 -10.53 4.12 -8.61
CA LEU A 269 -11.08 5.32 -9.23
C LEU A 269 -11.14 6.46 -8.20
N PHE A 270 -11.71 6.22 -7.02
CA PHE A 270 -11.78 7.20 -5.95
C PHE A 270 -10.38 7.76 -5.60
N PHE A 271 -9.38 6.90 -5.44
CA PHE A 271 -8.00 7.31 -5.19
C PHE A 271 -7.45 8.23 -6.31
N ASN A 272 -7.70 7.92 -7.58
CA ASN A 272 -7.28 8.78 -8.69
C ASN A 272 -8.00 10.14 -8.64
N LEU A 273 -9.29 10.16 -8.32
CA LEU A 273 -10.06 11.41 -8.22
C LEU A 273 -9.52 12.32 -7.11
N THR A 274 -9.17 11.78 -5.94
CA THR A 274 -8.62 12.59 -4.84
C THR A 274 -7.27 13.21 -5.19
N LEU A 275 -6.47 12.55 -6.01
CA LEU A 275 -5.18 13.07 -6.49
C LEU A 275 -5.32 14.13 -7.60
N HIS A 276 -6.24 13.92 -8.55
CA HIS A 276 -6.21 14.62 -9.85
C HIS A 276 -7.39 15.56 -10.13
N HIS A 277 -8.39 15.68 -9.24
CA HIS A 277 -9.56 16.55 -9.50
C HIS A 277 -9.24 18.05 -9.57
N LYS A 278 -8.17 18.52 -8.92
CA LYS A 278 -7.68 19.90 -9.03
C LYS A 278 -6.57 19.96 -10.07
N SER A 279 -6.72 20.86 -11.05
CA SER A 279 -5.64 21.16 -12.00
C SER A 279 -4.53 21.91 -11.25
N SER A 280 -3.47 21.20 -10.88
CA SER A 280 -2.25 21.79 -10.32
C SER A 280 -1.07 21.51 -11.24
N ASN A 281 -0.19 22.50 -11.41
CA ASN A 281 1.08 22.36 -12.12
C ASN A 281 2.15 21.63 -11.27
N SER A 282 1.88 21.39 -9.98
CA SER A 282 2.76 20.63 -9.09
C SER A 282 2.41 19.13 -9.08
N SER A 283 3.38 18.29 -8.75
CA SER A 283 3.12 16.88 -8.45
C SER A 283 2.08 16.77 -7.34
N PRO A 284 0.98 16.01 -7.53
CA PRO A 284 -0.07 15.92 -6.53
C PRO A 284 0.47 15.25 -5.26
N ILE A 285 0.39 15.96 -4.14
CA ILE A 285 0.72 15.43 -2.82
C ILE A 285 -0.56 14.88 -2.19
N LEU A 286 -0.48 13.69 -1.62
CA LEU A 286 -1.61 13.02 -0.99
C LEU A 286 -2.18 13.85 0.16
N GLY A 287 -3.48 14.16 0.11
CA GLY A 287 -4.18 14.88 1.17
C GLY A 287 -4.15 16.41 1.08
N GLU A 288 -3.22 17.01 0.35
CA GLU A 288 -3.17 18.48 0.17
C GLU A 288 -4.30 18.99 -0.73
N ASN A 289 -4.69 18.20 -1.72
CA ASN A 289 -5.73 18.57 -2.68
C ASN A 289 -7.16 18.33 -2.18
N TRP A 290 -7.41 18.10 -0.89
CA TRP A 290 -8.73 17.69 -0.37
C TRP A 290 -9.93 18.56 -0.82
N ASP A 291 -11.07 17.91 -1.08
CA ASP A 291 -12.37 18.52 -1.39
C ASP A 291 -13.48 17.91 -0.50
N GLU A 292 -14.38 18.75 0.00
CA GLU A 292 -15.47 18.36 0.89
C GLU A 292 -16.43 17.33 0.25
N LYS A 293 -16.56 17.31 -1.08
CA LYS A 293 -17.41 16.35 -1.80
C LYS A 293 -17.04 14.90 -1.47
N PHE A 294 -15.76 14.62 -1.20
CA PHE A 294 -15.29 13.27 -0.86
C PHE A 294 -15.67 12.84 0.58
N SER A 295 -16.01 13.78 1.47
CA SER A 295 -16.26 13.51 2.89
C SER A 295 -17.31 12.44 3.15
N LYS A 296 -18.33 12.36 2.28
CA LYS A 296 -19.43 11.37 2.39
C LYS A 296 -18.96 9.92 2.29
N LEU A 297 -17.77 9.69 1.73
CA LEU A 297 -17.19 8.35 1.56
C LEU A 297 -16.43 7.86 2.79
N LEU A 298 -16.03 8.74 3.72
CA LEU A 298 -15.19 8.33 4.87
C LEU A 298 -15.86 7.26 5.72
N GLN A 299 -17.09 7.50 6.16
CA GLN A 299 -17.81 6.58 7.05
C GLN A 299 -18.10 5.23 6.37
N PRO A 300 -18.65 5.17 5.14
CA PRO A 300 -18.80 3.91 4.41
C PRO A 300 -17.49 3.12 4.26
N LEU A 301 -16.36 3.80 3.99
CA LEU A 301 -15.06 3.15 3.85
C LEU A 301 -14.53 2.59 5.17
N LEU A 302 -14.71 3.33 6.27
CA LEU A 302 -14.33 2.85 7.60
C LEU A 302 -15.18 1.64 8.02
N ILE A 303 -16.50 1.69 7.81
CA ILE A 303 -17.38 0.54 8.08
C ILE A 303 -16.98 -0.67 7.23
N LEU A 304 -16.75 -0.46 5.92
CA LEU A 304 -16.28 -1.52 5.03
C LEU A 304 -14.96 -2.13 5.51
N PHE A 305 -14.00 -1.31 5.95
CA PHE A 305 -12.75 -1.79 6.53
C PHE A 305 -13.00 -2.66 7.76
N MET A 306 -13.82 -2.19 8.71
CA MET A 306 -14.14 -2.90 9.94
C MET A 306 -14.83 -4.25 9.66
N ASP A 307 -15.77 -4.29 8.70
CA ASP A 307 -16.52 -5.50 8.37
C ASP A 307 -15.68 -6.55 7.61
N LEU A 308 -14.79 -6.10 6.72
CA LEU A 308 -13.87 -6.98 5.99
C LEU A 308 -12.81 -7.59 6.90
N THR A 309 -12.32 -6.84 7.88
CA THR A 309 -11.27 -7.28 8.80
C THR A 309 -11.80 -8.00 10.04
N GLY A 310 -13.06 -7.77 10.42
CA GLY A 310 -13.65 -8.36 11.63
C GLY A 310 -14.05 -9.83 11.53
N ASN A 311 -14.09 -10.40 10.32
CA ASN A 311 -14.44 -11.80 10.09
C ASN A 311 -13.18 -12.67 9.91
N SER A 312 -12.79 -13.40 10.95
CA SER A 312 -11.61 -14.27 11.00
C SER A 312 -11.59 -15.46 10.00
N ASN A 313 -12.69 -15.70 9.27
CA ASN A 313 -12.82 -16.81 8.32
C ASN A 313 -12.35 -16.49 6.88
N VAL A 314 -11.84 -15.29 6.57
CA VAL A 314 -11.49 -14.88 5.19
C VAL A 314 -10.02 -15.13 4.82
N ASN A 315 -9.18 -15.53 5.76
CA ASN A 315 -7.72 -15.40 5.62
C ASN A 315 -6.96 -16.67 5.20
N ALA A 316 -7.62 -17.66 4.59
CA ALA A 316 -6.95 -18.94 4.28
C ALA A 316 -5.95 -18.89 3.10
N ILE A 317 -6.03 -17.89 2.21
CA ILE A 317 -5.24 -17.84 0.96
C ILE A 317 -4.28 -16.64 0.92
N SER A 318 -4.67 -15.49 1.47
CA SER A 318 -3.85 -14.27 1.53
C SER A 318 -4.16 -13.51 2.83
N PRO A 319 -3.15 -13.00 3.55
CA PRO A 319 -3.35 -12.28 4.82
C PRO A 319 -3.98 -10.88 4.65
N ILE A 320 -3.91 -10.26 3.46
CA ILE A 320 -4.62 -9.02 3.14
C ILE A 320 -5.36 -9.19 1.80
N PRO A 321 -6.54 -9.80 1.80
CA PRO A 321 -7.32 -9.99 0.58
C PRO A 321 -7.84 -8.66 0.03
N GLN A 322 -7.98 -8.58 -1.30
CA GLN A 322 -8.76 -7.53 -1.96
C GLN A 322 -10.18 -7.45 -1.35
N PRO A 323 -10.82 -6.28 -1.22
CA PRO A 323 -10.34 -4.94 -1.57
C PRO A 323 -9.61 -4.20 -0.41
N ILE A 324 -9.19 -4.89 0.66
CA ILE A 324 -8.61 -4.24 1.87
C ILE A 324 -7.46 -3.27 1.54
N PRO A 325 -6.49 -3.60 0.66
CA PRO A 325 -5.42 -2.66 0.32
C PRO A 325 -5.96 -1.35 -0.26
N GLN A 326 -6.95 -1.42 -1.16
CA GLN A 326 -7.53 -0.23 -1.77
C GLN A 326 -8.37 0.58 -0.79
N VAL A 327 -8.99 -0.07 0.21
CA VAL A 327 -9.65 0.65 1.31
C VAL A 327 -8.62 1.44 2.12
N ILE A 328 -7.47 0.83 2.46
CA ILE A 328 -6.38 1.52 3.17
C ILE A 328 -5.85 2.71 2.36
N HIS A 329 -5.56 2.52 1.06
CA HIS A 329 -5.16 3.62 0.17
C HIS A 329 -6.20 4.74 0.09
N SER A 330 -7.48 4.38 0.04
CA SER A 330 -8.57 5.35 0.04
C SER A 330 -8.62 6.13 1.35
N LEU A 331 -8.48 5.46 2.50
CA LEU A 331 -8.47 6.08 3.83
C LEU A 331 -7.30 7.05 4.01
N LEU A 332 -6.12 6.75 3.47
CA LEU A 332 -4.96 7.66 3.51
C LEU A 332 -5.24 9.02 2.83
N CYS A 333 -6.19 9.07 1.89
CA CYS A 333 -6.55 10.30 1.19
C CYS A 333 -7.34 11.30 2.07
N PHE A 334 -7.94 10.84 3.17
CA PHE A 334 -8.82 11.67 3.99
C PHE A 334 -8.02 12.44 5.06
N PRO A 335 -8.36 13.71 5.34
CA PRO A 335 -7.77 14.44 6.46
C PRO A 335 -8.29 13.91 7.80
N PHE A 336 -7.47 13.94 8.87
CA PHE A 336 -7.89 13.49 10.19
C PHE A 336 -8.74 14.53 10.94
N LYS A 337 -8.26 15.78 11.03
CA LYS A 337 -8.81 16.83 11.90
C LYS A 337 -10.31 17.14 11.74
N PRO A 338 -10.92 17.19 10.54
CA PRO A 338 -12.36 17.42 10.44
C PRO A 338 -13.18 16.23 10.95
N PHE A 339 -12.59 15.03 11.01
CA PHE A 339 -13.32 13.78 11.19
C PHE A 339 -12.84 12.96 12.40
N THR A 340 -12.13 13.57 13.35
CA THR A 340 -11.52 12.87 14.51
C THR A 340 -12.49 11.94 15.25
N GLN A 341 -13.77 12.31 15.37
CA GLN A 341 -14.79 11.48 16.01
C GLN A 341 -15.11 10.23 15.20
N ILE A 342 -15.27 10.37 13.87
CA ILE A 342 -15.54 9.25 12.97
C ILE A 342 -14.35 8.29 12.91
N TRP A 343 -13.11 8.83 12.87
CA TRP A 343 -11.88 8.04 12.95
C TRP A 343 -11.78 7.26 14.28
N SER A 344 -12.16 7.90 15.40
CA SER A 344 -12.09 7.26 16.73
C SER A 344 -13.15 6.18 16.90
N ASN A 345 -14.37 6.41 16.41
CA ASN A 345 -15.47 5.45 16.50
C ASN A 345 -16.25 5.36 15.17
N PRO A 346 -15.84 4.45 14.26
CA PRO A 346 -16.46 4.27 12.95
C PRO A 346 -17.97 3.98 12.97
N HIS A 347 -18.44 3.29 14.00
CA HIS A 347 -19.85 2.88 14.13
C HIS A 347 -20.74 3.93 14.81
N SER A 348 -20.16 5.04 15.29
CA SER A 348 -20.92 6.12 15.90
C SER A 348 -21.80 6.82 14.86
N SER A 349 -23.11 6.59 14.94
CA SER A 349 -24.15 7.11 14.04
C SER A 349 -24.60 8.53 14.41
N GLY A 350 -23.83 9.24 15.24
CA GLY A 350 -24.10 10.64 15.57
C GLY A 350 -24.07 11.50 14.31
N SER A 351 -25.13 12.30 14.10
CA SER A 351 -25.29 13.25 12.99
C SER A 351 -24.05 14.15 12.85
N PHE A 352 -23.10 13.73 12.03
CA PHE A 352 -21.89 14.49 11.75
C PHE A 352 -22.19 15.32 10.50
N SER A 353 -22.24 16.65 10.64
CA SER A 353 -22.31 17.57 9.51
C SER A 353 -20.89 17.85 9.02
N PRO A 354 -20.47 17.35 7.83
CA PRO A 354 -19.14 17.61 7.29
C PRO A 354 -18.89 19.11 7.11
N SER A 355 -19.91 19.86 6.70
CA SER A 355 -19.84 21.31 6.52
C SER A 355 -19.58 22.07 7.83
N ALA A 356 -20.08 21.60 8.98
CA ALA A 356 -19.83 22.25 10.26
C ALA A 356 -18.39 22.02 10.77
N ALA A 357 -17.83 20.83 10.54
CA ALA A 357 -16.45 20.50 10.91
C ALA A 357 -15.42 21.23 10.01
N ILE A 358 -15.73 21.38 8.73
CA ILE A 358 -14.80 22.01 7.77
C ILE A 358 -14.90 23.54 7.82
N ASN A 359 -16.06 24.13 8.11
CA ASN A 359 -16.17 25.56 8.43
C ASN A 359 -15.37 25.97 9.69
N ARG A 360 -15.07 25.03 10.60
CA ARG A 360 -14.13 25.25 11.71
C ARG A 360 -12.67 25.24 11.23
N LEU A 361 -12.34 24.44 10.23
CA LEU A 361 -11.00 24.38 9.62
C LEU A 361 -10.70 25.59 8.72
N SER A 362 -11.65 26.05 7.90
CA SER A 362 -11.46 27.25 7.07
C SER A 362 -11.16 28.47 7.94
N ARG A 363 -11.87 28.62 9.07
CA ARG A 363 -11.58 29.65 10.10
C ARG A 363 -10.22 29.47 10.78
N SER A 364 -9.75 28.23 10.94
CA SER A 364 -8.43 27.91 11.53
C SER A 364 -7.27 28.16 10.56
N LEU A 365 -7.47 27.94 9.27
CA LEU A 365 -6.45 28.19 8.23
C LEU A 365 -6.29 29.70 7.95
N SER A 366 -7.36 30.49 8.10
CA SER A 366 -7.29 31.96 7.98
C SER A 366 -6.64 32.67 9.18
N ARG A 367 -6.39 31.98 10.30
CA ARG A 367 -5.80 32.52 11.54
C ARG A 367 -4.56 31.74 11.95
N ALA A 368 -3.65 31.46 11.02
CA ALA A 368 -2.30 30.98 11.32
C ALA A 368 -1.45 32.08 11.98
N SER A 369 -1.87 32.53 13.17
CA SER A 369 -1.06 33.27 14.12
C SER A 369 -1.64 33.02 15.52
N VAL A 370 -0.97 32.13 16.26
CA VAL A 370 -1.06 31.90 17.71
C VAL A 370 -2.49 31.86 18.28
N VAL A 371 -3.08 30.67 18.39
CA VAL A 371 -4.19 30.43 19.33
C VAL A 371 -3.91 29.17 20.12
N GLN A 372 -3.64 29.34 21.41
CA GLN A 372 -3.72 28.29 22.42
C GLN A 372 -5.19 27.86 22.52
N TYR A 373 -5.47 26.58 22.31
CA TYR A 373 -6.83 26.04 22.42
C TYR A 373 -7.11 25.57 23.84
N ASP A 374 -8.23 26.03 24.41
CA ASP A 374 -8.78 25.57 25.67
C ASP A 374 -9.48 24.21 25.44
N THR A 375 -8.87 23.15 25.96
CA THR A 375 -9.23 21.72 25.79
C THR A 375 -10.41 21.28 26.67
N SER A 376 -11.00 22.16 27.46
CA SER A 376 -11.91 21.81 28.57
C SER A 376 -13.36 21.41 28.19
N LYS A 377 -13.72 21.27 26.91
CA LYS A 377 -15.12 20.98 26.48
C LYS A 377 -15.31 19.79 25.54
N LEU A 378 -14.35 18.88 25.45
CA LEU A 378 -14.60 17.55 24.88
C LEU A 378 -14.83 16.59 26.06
N ASN A 379 -15.99 15.92 26.12
CA ASN A 379 -16.22 14.86 27.10
C ASN A 379 -15.22 13.72 26.85
N PHE A 380 -14.16 13.65 27.64
CA PHE A 380 -13.04 12.70 27.51
C PHE A 380 -13.27 11.36 28.22
N GLU A 381 -14.41 11.17 28.89
CA GLU A 381 -14.54 10.12 29.91
C GLU A 381 -14.74 8.68 29.40
N ASN A 382 -14.73 8.40 28.09
CA ASN A 382 -14.93 7.02 27.56
C ASN A 382 -14.18 6.73 26.24
N MET A 383 -12.95 7.23 26.06
CA MET A 383 -12.15 7.06 24.82
C MET A 383 -10.95 6.11 24.97
N ASP A 384 -11.02 5.09 25.82
CA ASP A 384 -9.97 4.05 25.92
C ASP A 384 -10.09 2.93 24.87
N ASN A 385 -11.19 2.91 24.11
CA ASN A 385 -11.40 1.91 23.06
C ASN A 385 -11.35 2.59 21.68
N TYR A 386 -10.31 2.30 20.89
CA TYR A 386 -10.16 2.73 19.50
C TYR A 386 -10.35 1.52 18.58
N PRO A 387 -11.59 1.20 18.14
CA PRO A 387 -11.87 -0.02 17.39
C PRO A 387 -11.09 -0.09 16.08
N LEU A 388 -10.95 1.05 15.38
CA LEU A 388 -10.18 1.13 14.15
C LEU A 388 -8.70 0.78 14.38
N LEU A 389 -8.08 1.32 15.43
CA LEU A 389 -6.69 1.03 15.77
C LEU A 389 -6.51 -0.45 16.09
N ASN A 390 -7.41 -1.01 16.90
CA ASN A 390 -7.38 -2.43 17.26
C ASN A 390 -7.45 -3.32 16.01
N ARG A 391 -8.34 -3.00 15.05
CA ARG A 391 -8.44 -3.75 13.78
C ARG A 391 -7.20 -3.59 12.88
N LEU A 392 -6.63 -2.40 12.80
CA LEU A 392 -5.39 -2.16 12.03
C LEU A 392 -4.22 -2.98 12.60
N ILE A 393 -4.09 -3.03 13.93
CA ILE A 393 -3.06 -3.81 14.62
C ILE A 393 -3.30 -5.30 14.52
N GLU A 394 -4.55 -5.76 14.62
CA GLU A 394 -4.91 -7.16 14.39
C GLU A 394 -4.57 -7.60 12.95
N LEU A 395 -4.90 -6.78 11.95
CA LEU A 395 -4.54 -7.03 10.56
C LEU A 395 -3.02 -7.08 10.38
N LEU A 396 -2.29 -6.14 10.96
CA LEU A 396 -0.83 -6.10 10.93
C LEU A 396 -0.23 -7.36 11.57
N ASN A 397 -0.70 -7.74 12.77
CA ASN A 397 -0.24 -8.92 13.49
C ASN A 397 -0.53 -10.20 12.69
N ASN A 398 -1.69 -10.30 12.03
CA ASN A 398 -2.00 -11.43 11.16
C ASN A 398 -1.00 -11.58 10.00
N VAL A 399 -0.60 -10.47 9.38
CA VAL A 399 0.44 -10.48 8.33
C VAL A 399 1.79 -10.85 8.91
N ILE A 400 2.18 -10.24 10.03
CA ILE A 400 3.44 -10.52 10.71
C ILE A 400 3.51 -12.00 11.10
N SER A 401 2.50 -12.55 11.77
CA SER A 401 2.48 -13.97 12.16
C SER A 401 2.50 -14.93 10.96
N ALA A 402 1.94 -14.53 9.81
CA ALA A 402 1.97 -15.35 8.60
C ALA A 402 3.38 -15.48 7.99
N PHE A 403 4.20 -14.44 8.07
CA PHE A 403 5.52 -14.37 7.40
C PHE A 403 6.73 -14.39 8.36
N TRP A 404 6.54 -13.94 9.60
CA TRP A 404 7.46 -13.98 10.74
C TRP A 404 6.77 -14.61 11.96
N PRO A 405 6.49 -15.92 11.93
CA PRO A 405 5.93 -16.60 13.09
C PRO A 405 6.89 -16.51 14.30
N SER A 406 6.36 -16.12 15.46
CA SER A 406 7.13 -16.01 16.71
C SER A 406 7.60 -17.37 17.24
N SER A 407 7.06 -18.47 16.71
CA SER A 407 7.34 -19.85 17.13
C SER A 407 8.17 -20.60 16.09
N SER A 408 9.45 -20.30 16.03
CA SER A 408 10.44 -21.24 15.50
C SER A 408 11.84 -20.78 15.88
N LEU A 409 12.30 -21.29 17.02
CA LEU A 409 13.60 -21.94 17.25
C LEU A 409 14.02 -21.70 18.70
N GLU A 410 14.09 -22.78 19.49
CA GLU A 410 15.01 -22.84 20.63
C GLU A 410 16.38 -22.37 20.12
N GLY A 411 16.83 -21.17 20.52
CA GLY A 411 18.07 -20.57 20.01
C GLY A 411 17.98 -19.12 19.52
N GLY A 412 16.80 -18.49 19.46
CA GLY A 412 16.71 -17.03 19.28
C GLY A 412 17.03 -16.48 17.88
N GLU A 413 17.18 -17.34 16.87
CA GLU A 413 17.27 -16.90 15.47
C GLU A 413 15.87 -16.60 14.92
N SER A 414 15.50 -15.31 14.89
CA SER A 414 14.28 -14.86 14.22
C SER A 414 14.32 -15.23 12.72
N VAL A 415 13.17 -15.61 12.13
CA VAL A 415 13.04 -15.84 10.69
C VAL A 415 13.70 -14.71 9.88
N ASP A 416 14.68 -15.07 9.05
CA ASP A 416 15.40 -14.14 8.20
C ASP A 416 14.41 -13.40 7.28
N SER A 417 14.56 -12.09 7.18
CA SER A 417 13.79 -11.23 6.26
C SER A 417 13.82 -11.74 4.82
N ALA A 418 14.87 -12.46 4.42
CA ALA A 418 14.97 -13.11 3.11
C ALA A 418 13.99 -14.29 2.95
N GLN A 419 13.80 -15.09 4.00
CA GLN A 419 12.85 -16.21 3.99
C GLN A 419 11.40 -15.71 3.91
N ALA A 420 11.08 -14.67 4.69
CA ALA A 420 9.77 -14.02 4.62
C ALA A 420 9.48 -13.45 3.23
N LYS A 421 10.47 -12.79 2.60
CA LYS A 421 10.36 -12.29 1.22
C LYS A 421 10.10 -13.42 0.23
N THR A 422 10.83 -14.53 0.34
CA THR A 422 10.67 -15.70 -0.53
C THR A 422 9.30 -16.35 -0.36
N LYS A 423 8.85 -16.54 0.89
CA LYS A 423 7.52 -17.08 1.21
C LYS A 423 6.41 -16.19 0.66
N SER A 424 6.54 -14.87 0.80
CA SER A 424 5.56 -13.92 0.26
C SER A 424 5.49 -13.93 -1.26
N ALA A 425 6.65 -14.03 -1.94
CA ALA A 425 6.72 -14.14 -3.40
C ALA A 425 6.07 -15.45 -3.89
N GLY A 426 6.21 -16.56 -3.14
CA GLY A 426 5.53 -17.82 -3.44
C GLY A 426 4.00 -17.75 -3.36
N VAL A 427 3.45 -16.79 -2.59
CA VAL A 427 2.00 -16.51 -2.50
C VAL A 427 1.59 -15.37 -3.46
N GLY A 428 2.54 -14.79 -4.20
CA GLY A 428 2.29 -13.67 -5.12
C GLY A 428 2.03 -12.33 -4.41
N ILE A 429 2.56 -12.14 -3.19
CA ILE A 429 2.37 -10.94 -2.39
C ILE A 429 3.69 -10.17 -2.29
N ASN A 430 3.67 -8.89 -2.70
CA ASN A 430 4.75 -7.96 -2.41
C ASN A 430 4.52 -7.33 -1.03
N LEU A 431 5.27 -7.77 -0.02
CA LEU A 431 5.17 -7.25 1.34
C LEU A 431 5.45 -5.75 1.42
N ASP A 432 6.43 -5.25 0.65
CA ASP A 432 6.84 -3.85 0.70
C ASP A 432 5.70 -2.91 0.25
N GLU A 433 4.98 -3.30 -0.79
CA GLU A 433 3.81 -2.58 -1.29
C GLU A 433 2.56 -2.77 -0.40
N THR A 434 2.43 -3.91 0.26
CA THR A 434 1.22 -4.26 1.03
C THR A 434 1.24 -3.67 2.44
N LEU A 435 2.38 -3.74 3.14
CA LEU A 435 2.52 -3.30 4.54
C LEU A 435 2.75 -1.79 4.65
N SER A 436 3.47 -1.17 3.70
CA SER A 436 3.79 0.26 3.78
C SER A 436 2.56 1.16 3.91
N PRO A 437 1.47 0.97 3.14
CA PRO A 437 0.25 1.79 3.29
C PRO A 437 -0.46 1.58 4.63
N LEU A 438 -0.45 0.36 5.17
CA LEU A 438 -1.04 0.04 6.47
C LEU A 438 -0.29 0.77 7.60
N ILE A 439 1.04 0.70 7.57
CA ILE A 439 1.91 1.37 8.56
C ILE A 439 1.82 2.88 8.41
N MET A 440 1.72 3.40 7.18
CA MET A 440 1.47 4.81 6.92
C MET A 440 0.15 5.29 7.51
N LEU A 441 -0.91 4.46 7.45
CA LEU A 441 -2.20 4.81 8.04
C LEU A 441 -2.12 4.86 9.58
N LEU A 442 -1.40 3.93 10.20
CA LEU A 442 -1.10 3.99 11.64
C LEU A 442 -0.33 5.28 11.98
N ARG A 443 0.72 5.60 11.21
CA ARG A 443 1.52 6.81 11.40
C ARG A 443 0.66 8.06 11.27
N LYS A 444 -0.24 8.10 10.28
CA LYS A 444 -1.19 9.21 10.08
C LYS A 444 -2.08 9.42 11.29
N LEU A 445 -2.67 8.35 11.82
CA LEU A 445 -3.51 8.41 13.03
C LEU A 445 -2.74 8.92 14.24
N VAL A 446 -1.49 8.51 14.42
CA VAL A 446 -0.62 8.96 15.52
C VAL A 446 -0.22 10.43 15.35
N ALA A 447 0.23 10.82 14.16
CA ALA A 447 0.82 12.12 13.92
C ALA A 447 -0.21 13.26 13.82
N GLU A 448 -1.41 12.98 13.30
CA GLU A 448 -2.46 14.00 13.13
C GLU A 448 -3.38 14.14 14.34
N ASP A 449 -3.36 13.20 15.30
CA ASP A 449 -4.19 13.24 16.50
C ASP A 449 -3.60 14.15 17.59
N THR A 450 -4.27 15.26 17.86
CA THR A 450 -3.81 16.27 18.83
C THR A 450 -4.02 15.85 20.28
N ARG A 451 -4.67 14.72 20.56
CA ARG A 451 -4.88 14.19 21.93
C ARG A 451 -3.62 13.59 22.54
N GLY A 452 -2.56 13.36 21.74
CA GLY A 452 -1.29 12.82 22.22
C GLY A 452 -1.47 11.49 22.96
N ASN A 453 -0.99 11.41 24.20
CA ASN A 453 -1.03 10.18 25.00
C ASN A 453 -2.46 9.73 25.40
N GLY A 454 -3.45 10.62 25.32
CA GLY A 454 -4.88 10.26 25.48
C GLY A 454 -5.57 9.92 24.16
N GLY A 455 -4.81 9.76 23.07
CA GLY A 455 -5.28 9.52 21.72
C GLY A 455 -4.77 8.22 21.10
N PHE A 456 -4.78 8.16 19.77
CA PHE A 456 -4.22 7.04 19.01
C PHE A 456 -2.75 6.75 19.35
N LYS A 457 -1.95 7.79 19.65
CA LYS A 457 -0.55 7.65 20.05
C LYS A 457 -0.40 6.83 21.32
N GLY A 458 -1.09 7.20 22.41
CA GLY A 458 -0.96 6.50 23.69
C GLY A 458 -1.50 5.08 23.65
N SER A 459 -2.60 4.84 22.93
CA SER A 459 -3.13 3.50 22.73
C SER A 459 -2.19 2.62 21.91
N LEU A 460 -1.60 3.14 20.82
CA LEU A 460 -0.63 2.39 20.03
C LEU A 460 0.67 2.15 20.82
N TRP A 461 1.12 3.13 21.60
CA TRP A 461 2.26 2.99 22.50
C TRP A 461 2.08 1.82 23.47
N ARG A 462 0.87 1.68 24.05
CA ARG A 462 0.53 0.55 24.92
C ARG A 462 0.47 -0.78 24.17
N LEU A 463 -0.18 -0.80 22.99
CA LEU A 463 -0.34 -2.01 22.18
C LEU A 463 0.99 -2.58 21.64
N LEU A 464 1.98 -1.72 21.38
CA LEU A 464 3.33 -2.12 20.97
C LEU A 464 4.25 -2.45 22.16
N GLY A 465 3.78 -2.38 23.40
CA GLY A 465 4.59 -2.68 24.58
C GLY A 465 5.67 -1.64 24.91
N LEU A 466 5.59 -0.42 24.38
CA LEU A 466 6.62 0.62 24.55
C LEU A 466 6.65 1.25 25.95
N HIS A 467 5.69 0.92 26.82
CA HIS A 467 5.61 1.45 28.19
C HIS A 467 6.44 0.66 29.20
N ASP A 468 6.66 -0.62 28.93
CA ASP A 468 7.40 -1.54 29.80
C ASP A 468 8.21 -2.49 28.90
N ILE A 469 9.30 -1.95 28.35
CA ILE A 469 10.12 -2.70 27.42
C ILE A 469 11.03 -3.63 28.22
N ASP A 470 10.82 -4.94 28.06
CA ASP A 470 11.78 -5.93 28.54
C ASP A 470 13.11 -5.78 27.77
N ARG A 471 14.13 -5.28 28.47
CA ARG A 471 15.49 -5.05 27.95
C ARG A 471 16.45 -6.21 28.25
N SER A 472 15.96 -7.34 28.75
CA SER A 472 16.77 -8.56 28.93
C SER A 472 17.19 -9.21 27.60
N VAL A 473 16.41 -8.98 26.55
CA VAL A 473 16.66 -9.45 25.19
C VAL A 473 16.90 -8.25 24.29
N LYS A 474 17.81 -8.37 23.31
CA LYS A 474 18.04 -7.32 22.31
C LYS A 474 16.76 -7.01 21.54
N MET A 475 16.54 -5.74 21.22
CA MET A 475 15.29 -5.28 20.59
C MET A 475 14.98 -6.03 19.29
N GLU A 476 16.00 -6.29 18.48
CA GLU A 476 15.89 -7.00 17.20
C GLU A 476 15.60 -8.50 17.35
N GLN A 477 15.87 -9.10 18.51
CA GLN A 477 15.63 -10.52 18.80
C GLN A 477 14.22 -10.77 19.33
N ARG A 478 13.46 -9.72 19.66
CA ARG A 478 12.09 -9.86 20.16
C ARG A 478 11.16 -10.47 19.09
N GLY A 479 10.31 -11.39 19.53
CA GLY A 479 9.34 -12.09 18.68
C GLY A 479 7.99 -11.36 18.51
N ASP A 480 7.86 -10.16 19.08
CA ASP A 480 6.66 -9.33 19.01
C ASP A 480 6.69 -8.35 17.82
N SER A 481 5.61 -7.60 17.62
CA SER A 481 5.48 -6.62 16.53
C SER A 481 6.55 -5.52 16.61
N LEU A 482 6.97 -5.13 17.81
CA LEU A 482 8.04 -4.16 18.03
C LEU A 482 9.39 -4.69 17.56
N GLY A 483 9.75 -5.94 17.88
CA GLY A 483 10.97 -6.56 17.39
C GLY A 483 11.01 -6.68 15.86
N VAL A 484 9.87 -7.02 15.26
CA VAL A 484 9.71 -7.04 13.79
C VAL A 484 9.93 -5.65 13.18
N PHE A 485 9.36 -4.61 13.80
CA PHE A 485 9.58 -3.22 13.37
C PHE A 485 11.04 -2.79 13.47
N VAL A 486 11.73 -3.15 14.56
CA VAL A 486 13.17 -2.88 14.72
C VAL A 486 13.98 -3.57 13.63
N ARG A 487 13.68 -4.85 13.31
CA ARG A 487 14.33 -5.56 12.19
C ARG A 487 14.06 -4.92 10.82
N PHE A 488 12.88 -4.31 10.61
CA PHE A 488 12.63 -3.56 9.38
C PHE A 488 13.51 -2.32 9.24
N LEU A 489 13.87 -1.64 10.33
CA LEU A 489 14.77 -0.48 10.28
C LEU A 489 16.17 -0.83 9.76
N THR A 490 16.64 -2.03 10.09
CA THR A 490 17.97 -2.52 9.72
C THR A 490 17.98 -3.32 8.42
N SER A 491 16.81 -3.73 7.91
CA SER A 491 16.68 -4.50 6.68
C SER A 491 16.92 -3.66 5.42
N SER A 492 17.70 -4.20 4.47
CA SER A 492 17.85 -3.66 3.10
C SER A 492 16.83 -4.21 2.11
N LEU A 493 16.07 -5.25 2.50
CA LEU A 493 15.17 -5.99 1.61
C LEU A 493 13.81 -5.31 1.40
N PHE A 494 13.44 -4.43 2.34
CA PHE A 494 12.14 -3.74 2.41
C PHE A 494 12.33 -2.23 2.62
N PRO A 495 12.81 -1.50 1.59
CA PRO A 495 13.14 -0.08 1.73
C PRO A 495 11.92 0.81 2.05
N SER A 496 10.74 0.47 1.50
CA SER A 496 9.51 1.25 1.75
C SER A 496 9.00 1.00 3.16
N ILE A 497 8.98 -0.26 3.63
CA ILE A 497 8.61 -0.60 5.01
C ILE A 497 9.59 0.04 5.99
N LYS A 498 10.90 -0.04 5.75
CA LYS A 498 11.93 0.62 6.57
C LYS A 498 11.62 2.10 6.80
N THR A 499 11.30 2.81 5.72
CA THR A 499 10.97 4.24 5.77
C THR A 499 9.67 4.50 6.53
N THR A 500 8.62 3.73 6.25
CA THR A 500 7.30 3.93 6.88
C THR A 500 7.28 3.54 8.36
N VAL A 501 7.98 2.47 8.75
CA VAL A 501 8.18 2.05 10.14
C VAL A 501 8.98 3.10 10.91
N GLY A 502 10.08 3.60 10.30
CA GLY A 502 10.86 4.67 10.89
C GLY A 502 10.03 5.93 11.15
N GLU A 503 9.21 6.35 10.17
CA GLU A 503 8.29 7.47 10.33
C GLU A 503 7.22 7.24 11.41
N LEU A 504 6.71 6.01 11.55
CA LEU A 504 5.76 5.65 12.62
C LEU A 504 6.41 5.74 14.00
N LEU A 505 7.57 5.09 14.19
CA LEU A 505 8.28 5.09 15.46
C LEU A 505 8.75 6.49 15.85
N PHE A 506 9.21 7.28 14.88
CA PHE A 506 9.57 8.67 15.10
C PHE A 506 8.36 9.52 15.54
N ALA A 507 7.20 9.33 14.91
CA ALA A 507 5.96 10.00 15.33
C ALA A 507 5.51 9.58 16.75
N LEU A 508 5.66 8.31 17.10
CA LEU A 508 5.41 7.80 18.46
C LEU A 508 6.37 8.43 19.48
N CYS A 509 7.62 8.70 19.08
CA CYS A 509 8.65 9.35 19.87
C CYS A 509 8.61 10.88 19.80
N ASP A 510 7.45 11.49 19.53
CA ASP A 510 7.26 12.95 19.49
C ASP A 510 8.13 13.69 18.46
N ASN A 511 8.57 12.99 17.41
CA ASN A 511 9.53 13.49 16.43
C ASN A 511 10.89 13.90 17.04
N ASP A 512 11.28 13.25 18.13
CA ASP A 512 12.55 13.49 18.82
C ASP A 512 13.53 12.33 18.56
N PRO A 513 14.68 12.58 17.90
CA PRO A 513 15.72 11.59 17.68
C PRO A 513 16.24 10.96 18.97
N THR A 514 16.42 11.74 20.05
CA THR A 514 17.01 11.28 21.30
C THR A 514 16.07 10.29 22.01
N LYS A 515 14.77 10.62 22.03
CA LYS A 515 13.71 9.75 22.54
C LYS A 515 13.62 8.46 21.73
N MET A 516 13.72 8.53 20.41
CA MET A 516 13.73 7.33 19.56
C MET A 516 14.94 6.44 19.88
N SER A 517 16.16 7.00 19.94
CA SER A 517 17.38 6.26 20.25
C SER A 517 17.37 5.62 21.63
N SER A 518 16.88 6.31 22.66
CA SER A 518 16.75 5.73 24.02
C SER A 518 15.70 4.60 24.10
N THR A 519 14.71 4.62 23.21
CA THR A 519 13.62 3.64 23.18
C THR A 519 14.03 2.36 22.45
N ILE A 520 14.61 2.45 21.24
CA ILE A 520 14.90 1.28 20.38
C ILE A 520 16.40 0.97 20.21
N GLY A 521 17.28 1.78 20.79
CA GLY A 521 18.73 1.71 20.58
C GLY A 521 19.20 2.54 19.38
N PHE A 522 20.30 3.27 19.55
CA PHE A 522 20.88 4.12 18.50
C PHE A 522 21.32 3.30 17.28
N GLY A 523 21.90 2.12 17.45
CA GLY A 523 22.34 1.27 16.34
C GLY A 523 21.18 0.89 15.40
N ASN A 524 20.00 0.60 15.97
CA ASN A 524 18.80 0.30 15.22
C ASN A 524 18.18 1.54 14.55
N ALA A 525 18.23 2.69 15.21
CA ALA A 525 17.68 3.96 14.72
C ALA A 525 18.60 4.68 13.71
N ALA A 526 19.91 4.46 13.77
CA ALA A 526 20.93 5.25 13.08
C ALA A 526 20.70 5.31 11.56
N GLY A 527 20.38 4.18 10.93
CA GLY A 527 20.14 4.14 9.48
C GLY A 527 18.96 5.00 9.03
N PHE A 528 17.89 5.05 9.83
CA PHE A 528 16.72 5.89 9.55
C PHE A 528 17.01 7.37 9.87
N LEU A 529 17.61 7.66 11.04
CA LEU A 529 18.00 9.03 11.42
C LEU A 529 19.00 9.64 10.43
N PHE A 530 19.91 8.82 9.88
CA PHE A 530 20.80 9.18 8.79
C PHE A 530 20.01 9.63 7.56
N SER A 531 19.06 8.81 7.08
CA SER A 531 18.23 9.17 5.93
C SER A 531 17.40 10.43 6.14
N LYS A 532 17.09 10.76 7.40
CA LYS A 532 16.33 11.95 7.79
C LYS A 532 17.20 13.20 8.02
N GLY A 533 18.53 13.05 8.00
CA GLY A 533 19.48 14.14 8.27
C GLY A 533 19.61 14.54 9.74
N LEU A 534 19.24 13.65 10.68
CA LEU A 534 19.15 13.93 12.13
C LEU A 534 20.23 13.22 12.97
N LEU A 535 21.37 12.85 12.38
CA LEU A 535 22.49 12.13 13.05
C LEU A 535 23.16 12.87 14.20
N SER A 536 22.79 14.13 14.48
CA SER A 536 23.38 14.89 15.58
C SER A 536 23.05 14.33 16.97
N ALA A 537 22.14 13.34 17.06
CA ALA A 537 21.90 12.58 18.28
C ALA A 537 23.04 11.57 18.47
N GLY A 538 24.06 11.93 19.26
CA GLY A 538 25.06 10.97 19.72
C GLY A 538 24.43 9.86 20.57
N ALA A 539 25.10 8.72 20.69
CA ALA A 539 24.79 7.75 21.73
C ALA A 539 24.96 8.45 23.09
N GLY A 540 23.88 8.59 23.86
CA GLY A 540 23.96 9.16 25.21
C GLY A 540 24.89 8.32 26.10
N ASP A 541 25.48 8.92 27.13
CA ASP A 541 26.40 8.20 28.02
C ASP A 541 25.70 7.01 28.72
N PRO A 542 26.30 5.81 28.76
CA PRO A 542 25.70 4.60 29.36
C PRO A 542 25.40 4.71 30.87
N ALA A 543 25.95 5.72 31.54
CA ALA A 543 26.13 5.76 32.99
C ALA A 543 24.84 6.00 33.81
N GLU A 544 23.76 6.53 33.22
CA GLU A 544 22.58 6.93 34.01
C GLU A 544 21.49 5.86 34.15
N THR A 545 21.45 4.82 33.29
CA THR A 545 20.31 3.88 33.25
C THR A 545 20.68 2.39 33.13
N GLY A 546 21.96 2.04 32.96
CA GLY A 546 22.40 0.64 32.75
C GLY A 546 21.95 0.03 31.42
N VAL A 547 21.38 0.84 30.53
CA VAL A 547 20.92 0.47 29.19
C VAL A 547 22.00 0.87 28.20
N ASN A 548 22.42 -0.07 27.35
CA ASN A 548 23.37 0.21 26.29
C ASN A 548 22.72 1.14 25.25
N PRO A 549 23.27 2.34 25.00
CA PRO A 549 22.68 3.33 24.11
C PRO A 549 22.70 2.89 22.64
N VAL A 550 23.54 1.92 22.27
CA VAL A 550 23.64 1.37 20.91
C VAL A 550 22.58 0.30 20.67
N THR A 551 22.44 -0.67 21.58
CA THR A 551 21.56 -1.84 21.40
C THR A 551 20.19 -1.70 22.05
N GLY A 552 20.04 -0.79 23.01
CA GLY A 552 18.81 -0.61 23.79
C GLY A 552 18.53 -1.71 24.82
N ALA A 553 19.41 -2.70 24.96
CA ALA A 553 19.34 -3.77 25.96
C ALA A 553 20.09 -3.39 27.25
N TYR A 554 19.83 -4.09 28.35
CA TYR A 554 20.71 -4.01 29.52
C TYR A 554 22.10 -4.51 29.16
N GLU A 555 23.12 -3.85 29.70
CA GLU A 555 24.48 -4.35 29.58
C GLU A 555 24.56 -5.67 30.36
N GLU A 556 24.84 -6.79 29.67
CA GLU A 556 25.32 -7.98 30.36
C GLU A 556 26.53 -7.52 31.17
N ALA A 557 26.53 -7.77 32.48
CA ALA A 557 27.71 -7.51 33.30
C ALA A 557 28.87 -8.19 32.59
N ARG A 558 29.77 -7.42 31.99
CA ARG A 558 30.99 -7.97 31.40
C ARG A 558 31.73 -8.63 32.56
N SER A 559 31.64 -9.95 32.66
CA SER A 559 32.69 -10.73 33.33
C SER A 559 33.91 -10.53 32.45
N GLY A 560 34.89 -9.74 32.90
CA GLY A 560 36.02 -9.32 32.09
C GLY A 560 35.98 -7.85 31.64
N GLY A 561 36.15 -6.92 32.58
CA GLY A 561 36.81 -5.65 32.25
C GLY A 561 38.31 -5.88 31.99
N PRO A 562 39.06 -4.91 31.44
CA PRO A 562 40.53 -5.03 31.26
C PRO A 562 41.30 -5.25 32.58
N GLU A 563 40.64 -5.11 33.73
CA GLU A 563 41.17 -5.41 35.06
C GLU A 563 41.02 -6.89 35.47
N GLU A 564 40.22 -7.69 34.75
CA GLU A 564 40.00 -9.14 35.00
C GLU A 564 40.50 -10.04 33.86
N MET A 565 41.15 -9.48 32.83
CA MET A 565 41.74 -10.24 31.72
C MET A 565 43.16 -10.70 32.08
N THR A 566 43.45 -11.98 31.95
CA THR A 566 44.82 -12.50 32.11
C THR A 566 45.75 -11.89 31.06
N GLU A 567 47.03 -11.78 31.36
CA GLU A 567 48.01 -11.14 30.47
C GLU A 567 48.09 -11.83 29.08
N GLU A 568 47.88 -13.16 29.07
CA GLU A 568 47.79 -13.98 27.86
C GLU A 568 46.56 -13.66 26.99
N GLU A 569 45.41 -13.35 27.60
CA GLU A 569 44.21 -12.92 26.87
C GLU A 569 44.37 -11.51 26.29
N LYS A 570 45.10 -10.63 26.99
CA LYS A 570 45.43 -9.28 26.50
C LYS A 570 46.32 -9.35 25.25
N GLU A 571 47.33 -10.21 25.25
CA GLU A 571 48.19 -10.42 24.08
C GLU A 571 47.39 -10.99 22.90
N ALA A 572 46.53 -11.98 23.13
CA ALA A 572 45.70 -12.57 22.08
C ALA A 572 44.68 -11.57 21.47
N GLU A 573 44.14 -10.66 22.29
CA GLU A 573 43.24 -9.60 21.80
C GLU A 573 44.01 -8.50 21.06
N ALA A 574 45.23 -8.17 21.51
CA ALA A 574 46.14 -7.27 20.81
C ALA A 574 46.58 -7.81 19.45
N GLU A 575 46.87 -9.11 19.33
CA GLU A 575 47.18 -9.76 18.05
C GLU A 575 45.99 -9.71 17.08
N LYS A 576 44.77 -9.98 17.57
CA LYS A 576 43.54 -9.87 16.75
C LYS A 576 43.31 -8.44 16.27
N LEU A 577 43.58 -7.44 17.12
CA LEU A 577 43.51 -6.04 16.76
C LEU A 577 44.58 -5.66 15.73
N PHE A 578 45.79 -6.18 15.87
CA PHE A 578 46.89 -5.98 14.92
C PHE A 578 46.51 -6.52 13.52
N ASP A 579 45.99 -7.74 13.46
CA ASP A 579 45.50 -8.36 12.23
C ASP A 579 44.34 -7.59 11.61
N ALA A 580 43.43 -7.06 12.43
CA ALA A 580 42.32 -6.23 11.97
C ALA A 580 42.81 -4.90 11.34
N PHE A 581 43.81 -4.25 11.96
CA PHE A 581 44.44 -3.04 11.43
C PHE A 581 45.22 -3.31 10.13
N ASP A 582 45.92 -4.43 10.03
CA ASP A 582 46.68 -4.79 8.84
C ASP A 582 45.75 -5.15 7.66
N ARG A 583 44.65 -5.86 7.93
CA ARG A 583 43.57 -6.09 6.96
C ARG A 583 42.90 -4.80 6.50
N LEU A 584 42.67 -3.85 7.41
CA LEU A 584 42.09 -2.54 7.09
C LEU A 584 43.01 -1.72 6.18
N ASN A 585 44.32 -1.68 6.50
CA ASN A 585 45.33 -0.99 5.71
C ASN A 585 45.54 -1.64 4.33
N ARG A 586 45.39 -2.96 4.23
CA ARG A 586 45.50 -3.71 2.96
C ARG A 586 44.31 -3.48 2.01
N ASN A 587 43.13 -3.17 2.54
CA ASN A 587 41.93 -2.86 1.75
C ASN A 587 41.91 -1.42 1.20
N GLY A 588 42.88 -0.57 1.55
CA GLY A 588 43.22 0.65 0.81
C GLY A 588 42.23 1.83 0.86
N ILE A 589 41.12 1.74 1.61
CA ILE A 589 40.08 2.79 1.65
C ILE A 589 40.35 3.83 2.76
N ILE A 590 41.06 3.46 3.84
CA ILE A 590 41.47 4.38 4.92
C ILE A 590 42.88 3.99 5.37
N LYS A 591 43.83 4.94 5.41
CA LYS A 591 45.14 4.76 6.06
C LYS A 591 45.02 5.22 7.51
N THR A 592 44.97 4.28 8.44
CA THR A 592 45.06 4.57 9.88
C THR A 592 46.39 4.06 10.42
N SER A 593 47.11 4.93 11.15
CA SER A 593 48.33 4.54 11.87
C SER A 593 47.94 3.63 13.03
N ASN A 594 48.62 2.49 13.18
CA ASN A 594 48.41 1.58 14.29
C ASN A 594 48.98 2.24 15.58
N PRO A 595 48.16 2.52 16.60
CA PRO A 595 48.62 3.20 17.82
C PRO A 595 49.65 2.42 18.65
N MET A 596 49.82 1.11 18.41
CA MET A 596 50.91 0.31 18.98
C MET A 596 52.27 0.51 18.28
N GLN A 597 52.28 1.05 17.06
CA GLN A 597 53.49 1.36 16.28
C GLN A 597 53.90 2.83 16.38
N ASP A 598 53.11 3.66 17.09
CA ASP A 598 53.42 5.07 17.25
C ASP A 598 54.56 5.23 18.27
N PRO A 599 55.74 5.77 17.89
CA PRO A 599 56.91 5.84 18.76
C PRO A 599 56.70 6.66 20.04
N LYS A 600 55.62 7.46 20.11
CA LYS A 600 55.20 8.17 21.33
C LYS A 600 54.55 7.27 22.38
N ASN A 601 53.96 6.15 21.99
CA ASN A 601 53.33 5.19 22.90
C ASN A 601 54.29 4.06 23.32
N GLN A 602 55.30 3.74 22.51
CA GLN A 602 56.33 2.75 22.86
C GLN A 602 57.14 3.11 24.11
N ALA A 603 57.32 4.40 24.41
CA ALA A 603 58.02 4.84 25.62
C ALA A 603 57.30 4.46 26.94
N ARG A 604 56.04 4.02 26.89
CA ARG A 604 55.27 3.57 28.06
C ARG A 604 55.26 2.04 28.23
N PHE A 605 55.80 1.29 27.28
CA PHE A 605 55.80 -0.18 27.24
C PHE A 605 57.22 -0.75 27.13
N GLN A 606 58.20 -0.13 27.78
CA GLN A 606 59.48 -0.81 28.01
C GLN A 606 59.27 -1.83 29.14
N GLU A 607 59.65 -3.10 28.89
CA GLU A 607 59.90 -4.07 29.96
C GLU A 607 60.93 -3.43 30.91
N ILE A 608 60.53 -3.21 32.15
CA ILE A 608 61.41 -2.70 33.19
C ILE A 608 62.49 -3.77 33.41
N GLU A 609 63.77 -3.44 33.21
CA GLU A 609 64.87 -4.36 33.47
C GLU A 609 64.85 -4.76 34.96
N GLU A 610 65.21 -6.01 35.29
CA GLU A 610 65.12 -6.53 36.67
C GLU A 610 65.86 -5.65 37.71
N GLU A 611 66.94 -4.95 37.30
CA GLU A 611 67.67 -4.00 38.15
C GLU A 611 66.83 -2.76 38.51
N GLU A 612 65.98 -2.27 37.60
CA GLU A 612 65.16 -1.07 37.79
C GLU A 612 63.91 -1.37 38.64
N VAL A 613 63.42 -2.62 38.61
CA VAL A 613 62.39 -3.13 39.54
C VAL A 613 62.91 -3.22 40.96
N ASP A 614 64.17 -3.66 41.15
CA ASP A 614 64.78 -3.75 42.47
C ASP A 614 65.12 -2.38 43.07
N GLU A 615 65.42 -1.37 42.24
CA GLU A 615 65.55 0.02 42.68
C GLU A 615 64.20 0.62 43.12
N LEU A 616 63.14 0.38 42.36
CA LEU A 616 61.78 0.82 42.71
C LEU A 616 61.28 0.19 44.01
N LYS A 617 61.53 -1.11 44.24
CA LYS A 617 61.16 -1.77 45.51
C LYS A 617 61.90 -1.20 46.72
N LYS A 618 63.20 -0.88 46.58
CA LYS A 618 63.96 -0.23 47.64
C LYS A 618 63.46 1.17 47.94
N GLN A 619 62.99 1.86 46.92
CA GLN A 619 62.43 3.20 47.06
C GLN A 619 61.06 3.17 47.73
N ASP A 620 60.19 2.21 47.38
CA ASP A 620 58.91 1.99 48.05
C ASP A 620 59.10 1.57 49.52
N GLU A 621 60.09 0.72 49.84
CA GLU A 621 60.42 0.35 51.24
C GLU A 621 60.91 1.57 52.04
N GLN A 622 61.71 2.45 51.44
CA GLN A 622 62.16 3.69 52.08
C GLN A 622 61.00 4.68 52.32
N ASP A 623 60.10 4.81 51.34
CA ASP A 623 58.93 5.69 51.47
C ASP A 623 57.96 5.15 52.54
N GLU A 624 57.80 3.83 52.68
CA GLU A 624 57.01 3.22 53.77
C GLU A 624 57.64 3.48 55.15
N GLU A 625 58.96 3.37 55.29
CA GLU A 625 59.68 3.69 56.53
C GLU A 625 59.53 5.17 56.92
N ASP A 626 59.63 6.08 55.95
CA ASP A 626 59.45 7.52 56.15
C ASP A 626 58.00 7.87 56.55
N VAL A 627 57.00 7.22 55.94
CA VAL A 627 55.59 7.38 56.30
C VAL A 627 55.31 6.82 57.70
N GLU A 628 55.89 5.69 58.07
CA GLU A 628 55.80 5.15 59.43
C GLU A 628 56.40 6.11 60.46
N GLN A 629 57.53 6.73 60.13
CA GLN A 629 58.22 7.67 61.00
C GLN A 629 57.42 8.98 61.15
N MET A 630 56.84 9.50 60.07
CA MET A 630 55.90 10.62 60.11
C MET A 630 54.63 10.29 60.91
N MET A 631 54.09 9.08 60.78
CA MET A 631 52.92 8.63 61.54
C MET A 631 53.23 8.48 63.03
N LYS A 632 54.41 7.98 63.41
CA LYS A 632 54.88 7.94 64.80
C LYS A 632 55.07 9.35 65.38
N GLU A 633 55.64 10.28 64.61
CA GLU A 633 55.73 11.69 65.00
C GLU A 633 54.36 12.34 65.18
N TYR A 634 53.43 12.12 64.24
CA TYR A 634 52.07 12.64 64.32
C TYR A 634 51.33 12.11 65.57
N LYS A 635 51.47 10.82 65.87
CA LYS A 635 50.88 10.19 67.07
C LYS A 635 51.47 10.80 68.35
N SER A 636 52.78 11.05 68.39
CA SER A 636 53.45 11.69 69.54
C SER A 636 53.05 13.16 69.75
N ARG A 637 52.71 13.89 68.67
CA ARG A 637 52.15 15.26 68.73
C ARG A 637 50.68 15.26 69.18
N LYS A 638 49.93 14.22 68.82
CA LYS A 638 48.53 14.05 69.24
C LYS A 638 48.41 13.69 70.72
N ASP A 639 49.32 12.86 71.25
CA ASP A 639 49.33 12.52 72.69
C ASP A 639 49.80 13.70 73.57
N LYS A 640 50.61 14.63 73.03
CA LYS A 640 51.04 15.86 73.75
C LYS A 640 50.06 17.03 73.65
N SER A 641 48.97 16.92 72.89
CA SER A 641 47.96 17.99 72.71
C SER A 641 46.64 17.72 73.46
N THR A 642 46.64 16.76 74.40
CA THR A 642 45.54 16.59 75.36
C THR A 642 45.99 17.07 76.75
N PRO A 643 45.49 18.24 77.17
CA PRO A 643 44.61 18.30 78.32
C PRO A 643 43.20 18.78 77.95
#